data_AF-A0AAE0TIN3-F1
#
_entry.id   AF-A0AAE0TIN3-F1
#
_cell.length_a   1.000
_cell.length_b   1.000
_cell.length_c   1.000
_cell.angle_alpha   90.00
_cell.angle_beta   90.00
_cell.angle_gamma   90.00
#
_symmetry.space_group_name_H-M   'P 1'
#
loop_
_entity.id
_entity.type
_entity.pdbx_description
1 polymer ?
#
loop_
_entity_poly.entity_id
_entity_poly.type
_entity_poly.pdbx_seq_one_letter_code
_entity_poly.pdbx_strand_id
1 'polypeptide(L)'
;MTIILEDSSLNHHQKHLYNFYTNIDFRDIYKYVLTFLEDIDFRDNYKYVLTFLEDIDFRDNYKYVLTFLEDIDFRDNYKYVLTFLEDIDFRDNYKYVLTFLEDIDFRDNYKYVLTFLEDIDFRDNYKYVLTFLEDIDFRDIYKYVLTFLEDIDFRDNYKYVLTFLEDIDFRDNYKYVITFLEDIDFRDIYKYVLTFLEDIDFRDIYKYVLTFLEDIDFRDIYKYVLTFLEDIDFRDIYKYVLTFLEDIDFRDNYKYVLTFLEDIDFRDNYNYVLTFLEDIDFRDNYKYVLTFLEDIDFRDNYKYVLTFLEDIDFRDNYKYVLTFLEDIDFRDNYKYVLTFLEDIDFRDIYKYVLTFLEDIDFRDNYKYVLTFLEDIDFRDNYKYVITFLEDIDFRDIYKYVLTFLEDIDFRDIYKYVLTFLEDIDFRDIYKYVLTFLEDIDFRDIYKYVLTFLEDIDFRDNYKYVLTFLEDIDFRDNYNYVLTFLEDIDFRDNYKYVLTFLEDIDFWDNYKYVLTFLEDIDFRDNYKYVLTFLEDIEFRDNYKYVLTFLEDIDFRDNYKYVLTFLEDIDFRDNYKYVLTFLEDIDFRDNYKYVLTFLEDIDFRDIYKYVLTFLEDIDFRDNYKYVLTFLEDIDFRDIYKYVLTFLEDIDFRDIYKYVLTFLEDIDFRDIYKYVLTLLEDIDFRDIYKYVLTFLEDIDFRDNYKYVLTFLEDIDFRDIYKYVLTFLEDIDFRDNYKYVLTFLEDIDFRDIYKYAHKVLEHFDLKTH
;
A
#
# COMPACT_ATOMS: atom_id res chain seq x y z
N MET A 1 5.91 -10.29 -5.44
CA MET A 1 7.24 -10.93 -5.49
C MET A 1 7.28 -12.23 -4.66
N THR A 2 8.45 -12.84 -4.45
CA THR A 2 8.55 -14.15 -3.75
C THR A 2 9.92 -14.51 -3.15
N ILE A 3 11.03 -13.99 -3.71
CA ILE A 3 12.43 -14.23 -3.27
C ILE A 3 12.76 -14.13 -1.74
N ILE A 4 12.25 -13.19 -0.91
CA ILE A 4 11.29 -12.11 -1.16
C ILE A 4 10.30 -11.92 0.02
N LEU A 5 10.62 -11.82 1.32
CA LEU A 5 11.88 -11.52 2.03
C LEU A 5 12.32 -12.60 3.07
N GLU A 6 11.42 -13.48 3.53
CA GLU A 6 11.37 -14.13 4.87
C GLU A 6 10.07 -15.01 4.90
N ASP A 7 8.84 -14.48 4.79
CA ASP A 7 8.13 -13.40 5.53
C ASP A 7 6.58 -13.54 5.27
N SER A 8 5.75 -12.63 5.80
CA SER A 8 4.27 -12.43 5.58
C SER A 8 3.22 -13.39 6.22
N SER A 9 2.00 -12.82 6.39
CA SER A 9 0.61 -13.33 6.70
C SER A 9 0.39 -14.52 7.68
N LEU A 10 -0.88 -14.91 7.92
CA LEU A 10 -1.31 -16.19 8.52
C LEU A 10 -2.41 -16.14 9.64
N ASN A 11 -2.89 -14.96 10.05
CA ASN A 11 -4.31 -14.66 10.29
C ASN A 11 -4.82 -14.72 11.78
N HIS A 12 -6.12 -14.40 11.99
CA HIS A 12 -6.83 -13.98 13.24
C HIS A 12 -7.43 -15.00 14.26
N HIS A 13 -8.46 -14.55 15.00
CA HIS A 13 -9.50 -15.33 15.71
C HIS A 13 -9.72 -14.97 17.22
N GLN A 14 -10.97 -14.99 17.75
CA GLN A 14 -11.38 -14.45 19.09
C GLN A 14 -12.22 -15.42 20.00
N LYS A 15 -12.98 -14.90 21.01
CA LYS A 15 -13.97 -15.64 21.88
C LYS A 15 -13.49 -16.10 23.30
N HIS A 16 -13.98 -15.55 24.43
CA HIS A 16 -14.18 -16.28 25.73
C HIS A 16 -14.14 -15.47 27.07
N LEU A 17 -14.26 -16.14 28.26
CA LEU A 17 -14.60 -15.57 29.61
C LEU A 17 -13.91 -16.23 30.88
N TYR A 18 -14.21 -15.81 32.14
CA TYR A 18 -14.04 -16.61 33.42
C TYR A 18 -13.72 -15.83 34.78
N ASN A 19 -14.04 -16.36 36.00
CA ASN A 19 -14.32 -15.59 37.28
C ASN A 19 -14.18 -16.37 38.70
N PHE A 20 -14.96 -16.12 39.82
CA PHE A 20 -14.77 -16.65 41.26
C PHE A 20 -15.53 -15.93 42.49
N TYR A 21 -15.49 -16.38 43.80
CA TYR A 21 -15.77 -15.51 45.03
C TYR A 21 -16.02 -16.00 46.55
N THR A 22 -16.77 -15.19 47.40
CA THR A 22 -16.77 -14.84 48.92
C THR A 22 -17.42 -15.64 50.15
N ASN A 23 -17.77 -14.99 51.35
CA ASN A 23 -18.40 -15.53 52.65
C ASN A 23 -18.80 -14.59 53.92
N ILE A 24 -19.83 -14.97 54.78
CA ILE A 24 -20.28 -14.81 56.27
C ILE A 24 -20.99 -13.56 57.03
N ASP A 25 -22.11 -13.77 57.87
CA ASP A 25 -22.40 -13.36 59.35
C ASP A 25 -23.83 -13.13 60.23
N PHE A 26 -25.20 -13.25 59.89
CA PHE A 26 -26.54 -13.61 60.67
C PHE A 26 -27.63 -12.54 61.62
N ARG A 27 -28.93 -12.36 62.39
CA ARG A 27 -30.51 -12.79 62.95
C ARG A 27 -31.57 -13.05 64.35
N ASP A 28 -32.25 -12.54 65.58
CA ASP A 28 -32.65 -11.55 66.92
C ASP A 28 -32.01 -11.13 68.52
N ILE A 29 -32.60 -11.23 69.84
CA ILE A 29 -32.72 -10.68 71.38
C ILE A 29 -32.03 -10.90 72.90
N TYR A 30 -32.63 -10.55 74.13
CA TYR A 30 -32.82 -11.12 75.61
C TYR A 30 -31.92 -10.91 77.00
N LYS A 31 -32.09 -11.58 78.26
CA LYS A 31 -31.52 -11.27 79.69
C LYS A 31 -31.87 -11.62 81.29
N TYR A 32 -32.55 -12.60 82.01
CA TYR A 32 -32.54 -12.75 83.58
C TYR A 32 -32.72 -14.08 84.55
N VAL A 33 -32.96 -14.02 85.94
CA VAL A 33 -33.99 -14.61 86.96
C VAL A 33 -33.89 -14.25 88.53
N LEU A 34 -34.94 -14.31 89.45
CA LEU A 34 -34.79 -14.48 90.97
C LEU A 34 -35.79 -15.24 91.98
N THR A 35 -36.89 -14.70 92.61
CA THR A 35 -37.66 -15.33 93.77
C THR A 35 -39.25 -15.44 93.79
N PHE A 36 -40.13 -14.96 94.73
CA PHE A 36 -41.56 -15.47 94.84
C PHE A 36 -42.68 -14.70 95.65
N LEU A 37 -43.95 -14.85 95.20
CA LEU A 37 -45.30 -14.44 95.72
C LEU A 37 -45.88 -13.09 95.19
N GLU A 38 -46.99 -12.58 95.76
CA GLU A 38 -47.57 -11.21 95.57
C GLU A 38 -47.03 -10.27 96.66
N ASP A 39 -46.56 -9.06 96.29
CA ASP A 39 -46.32 -7.92 97.20
C ASP A 39 -45.24 -8.19 98.30
N ILE A 40 -44.09 -8.77 97.93
CA ILE A 40 -43.01 -9.16 98.88
C ILE A 40 -41.63 -8.60 98.51
N ASP A 41 -41.00 -7.90 99.46
CA ASP A 41 -39.63 -7.39 99.34
C ASP A 41 -38.55 -8.43 99.75
N PHE A 42 -37.57 -8.70 98.87
CA PHE A 42 -36.54 -9.74 99.05
C PHE A 42 -35.07 -9.26 98.97
N ARG A 43 -34.32 -9.60 100.02
CA ARG A 43 -32.88 -9.33 100.20
C ARG A 43 -32.16 -10.52 100.89
N ASP A 44 -30.84 -10.67 100.68
CA ASP A 44 -29.91 -11.65 101.33
C ASP A 44 -30.46 -13.08 101.53
N ASN A 45 -30.62 -13.88 100.46
CA ASN A 45 -31.12 -15.25 100.55
C ASN A 45 -30.39 -16.25 99.60
N TYR A 46 -30.63 -17.55 99.81
CA TYR A 46 -29.71 -18.62 99.37
C TYR A 46 -30.39 -19.80 98.66
N LYS A 47 -30.43 -19.75 97.31
CA LYS A 47 -30.85 -20.82 96.39
C LYS A 47 -32.26 -21.39 96.65
N TYR A 48 -33.26 -20.51 96.57
CA TYR A 48 -34.66 -20.85 96.27
C TYR A 48 -34.77 -21.58 94.89
N VAL A 49 -35.94 -22.20 94.60
CA VAL A 49 -36.43 -22.56 93.26
C VAL A 49 -37.96 -22.43 93.31
N LEU A 50 -38.55 -21.50 92.54
CA LEU A 50 -39.92 -21.00 92.77
C LEU A 50 -40.69 -20.83 91.43
N THR A 51 -42.03 -20.77 91.48
CA THR A 51 -42.88 -21.11 90.30
C THR A 51 -43.76 -20.01 89.71
N PHE A 52 -44.53 -19.27 90.51
CA PHE A 52 -45.39 -18.15 90.07
C PHE A 52 -45.28 -16.99 91.08
N LEU A 53 -45.27 -15.75 90.59
CA LEU A 53 -45.13 -14.52 91.37
C LEU A 53 -45.36 -13.28 90.49
N GLU A 54 -45.64 -12.17 91.16
CA GLU A 54 -46.21 -10.92 90.64
C GLU A 54 -45.88 -9.84 91.70
N ASP A 55 -45.51 -8.59 91.37
CA ASP A 55 -45.47 -7.53 92.41
C ASP A 55 -44.21 -7.53 93.29
N ILE A 56 -42.98 -7.70 92.77
CA ILE A 56 -41.81 -8.00 93.62
C ILE A 56 -40.51 -7.21 93.35
N ASP A 57 -39.80 -6.95 94.45
CA ASP A 57 -38.61 -6.10 94.52
C ASP A 57 -37.37 -6.92 94.96
N PHE A 58 -36.36 -7.08 94.11
CA PHE A 58 -35.16 -7.92 94.40
C PHE A 58 -33.84 -7.17 94.45
N ARG A 59 -33.09 -7.36 95.54
CA ARG A 59 -31.78 -6.71 95.72
C ARG A 59 -30.75 -7.65 96.35
N ASP A 60 -29.49 -7.52 95.92
CA ASP A 60 -28.31 -8.18 96.50
C ASP A 60 -28.43 -9.71 96.68
N ASN A 61 -28.46 -10.48 95.59
CA ASN A 61 -28.72 -11.93 95.65
C ASN A 61 -27.85 -12.80 94.70
N TYR A 62 -27.84 -14.14 94.91
CA TYR A 62 -26.61 -14.94 94.64
C TYR A 62 -26.71 -16.09 93.60
N LYS A 63 -27.76 -16.93 93.63
CA LYS A 63 -28.23 -17.81 92.52
C LYS A 63 -29.60 -18.41 92.86
N TYR A 64 -30.54 -18.33 91.92
CA TYR A 64 -31.87 -18.99 91.93
C TYR A 64 -32.23 -19.61 90.56
N VAL A 65 -33.45 -20.12 90.45
CA VAL A 65 -34.17 -20.56 89.23
C VAL A 65 -35.66 -20.23 89.44
N LEU A 66 -36.33 -19.60 88.46
CA LEU A 66 -37.78 -19.34 88.47
C LEU A 66 -38.46 -19.82 87.19
N THR A 67 -39.80 -19.71 87.15
CA THR A 67 -40.62 -20.27 86.06
C THR A 67 -41.66 -19.30 85.47
N PHE A 68 -42.15 -18.30 86.20
CA PHE A 68 -43.06 -17.22 85.74
C PHE A 68 -42.70 -15.93 86.51
N LEU A 69 -42.84 -14.74 85.89
CA LEU A 69 -42.73 -13.40 86.49
C LEU A 69 -43.67 -12.42 85.78
N GLU A 70 -44.13 -11.39 86.51
CA GLU A 70 -44.89 -10.22 86.04
C GLU A 70 -44.58 -9.06 87.01
N ASP A 71 -44.36 -7.83 86.53
CA ASP A 71 -44.07 -6.60 87.30
C ASP A 71 -42.94 -6.75 88.36
N ILE A 72 -41.66 -6.83 87.93
CA ILE A 72 -40.53 -7.10 88.86
C ILE A 72 -39.32 -6.20 88.66
N ASP A 73 -38.74 -5.72 89.77
CA ASP A 73 -37.61 -4.79 89.78
C ASP A 73 -36.33 -5.46 90.35
N PHE A 74 -35.24 -5.52 89.55
CA PHE A 74 -34.06 -6.34 89.86
C PHE A 74 -32.72 -5.61 89.86
N ARG A 75 -32.08 -5.60 91.03
CA ARG A 75 -30.86 -4.83 91.29
C ARG A 75 -29.70 -5.62 91.90
N ASP A 76 -28.47 -5.36 91.42
CA ASP A 76 -27.18 -5.78 92.01
C ASP A 76 -27.06 -7.32 92.18
N ASN A 77 -27.01 -8.07 91.07
CA ASN A 77 -27.43 -9.47 91.12
C ASN A 77 -26.74 -10.46 90.14
N TYR A 78 -26.54 -11.71 90.57
CA TYR A 78 -25.30 -12.42 90.24
C TYR A 78 -25.27 -13.80 89.50
N LYS A 79 -26.32 -14.64 89.25
CA LYS A 79 -26.19 -15.96 88.50
C LYS A 79 -27.52 -16.73 88.23
N TYR A 80 -28.13 -16.71 87.04
CA TYR A 80 -29.57 -17.05 86.88
C TYR A 80 -29.99 -18.06 85.78
N VAL A 81 -31.27 -18.50 85.81
CA VAL A 81 -31.97 -19.45 84.89
C VAL A 81 -33.50 -19.17 84.91
N LEU A 82 -34.13 -18.79 83.80
CA LEU A 82 -35.54 -18.35 83.68
C LEU A 82 -36.60 -19.45 83.52
N THR A 83 -37.87 -19.02 83.43
CA THR A 83 -38.72 -19.46 82.30
C THR A 83 -39.59 -18.35 81.65
N PHE A 84 -40.84 -18.08 82.08
CA PHE A 84 -41.73 -17.00 81.54
C PHE A 84 -41.64 -15.66 82.31
N LEU A 85 -41.70 -14.50 81.64
CA LEU A 85 -41.44 -13.15 82.19
C LEU A 85 -42.11 -12.02 81.37
N GLU A 86 -42.65 -11.00 82.05
CA GLU A 86 -43.39 -9.84 81.50
C GLU A 86 -43.19 -8.58 82.40
N ASP A 87 -43.04 -7.37 81.83
CA ASP A 87 -42.91 -6.06 82.52
C ASP A 87 -41.77 -5.97 83.58
N ILE A 88 -40.49 -5.94 83.16
CA ILE A 88 -39.36 -6.16 84.10
C ILE A 88 -38.14 -5.25 83.90
N ASP A 89 -37.72 -4.58 84.99
CA ASP A 89 -36.62 -3.61 84.99
C ASP A 89 -35.31 -4.19 85.57
N PHE A 90 -34.19 -3.97 84.87
CA PHE A 90 -32.92 -4.66 85.16
C PHE A 90 -31.70 -3.79 85.25
N ARG A 91 -31.12 -3.75 86.45
CA ARG A 91 -29.93 -2.95 86.73
C ARG A 91 -28.77 -3.70 87.39
N ASP A 92 -27.57 -3.55 86.82
CA ASP A 92 -26.31 -4.03 87.41
C ASP A 92 -26.29 -5.57 87.62
N ASN A 93 -26.55 -6.35 86.56
CA ASN A 93 -26.68 -7.81 86.66
C ASN A 93 -25.70 -8.63 85.80
N TYR A 94 -25.37 -9.87 86.22
CA TYR A 94 -24.04 -10.43 85.89
C TYR A 94 -23.83 -11.86 85.31
N LYS A 95 -24.82 -12.76 85.14
CA LYS A 95 -24.88 -13.91 84.15
C LYS A 95 -26.16 -14.74 84.32
N TYR A 96 -26.69 -15.31 83.24
CA TYR A 96 -28.00 -16.01 83.22
C TYR A 96 -28.10 -17.09 82.12
N VAL A 97 -29.20 -17.86 82.11
CA VAL A 97 -29.77 -18.65 81.00
C VAL A 97 -31.30 -18.42 81.05
N LEU A 98 -32.04 -18.53 79.95
CA LEU A 98 -33.21 -17.69 79.71
C LEU A 98 -34.38 -18.44 79.03
N THR A 99 -35.62 -17.88 78.87
CA THR A 99 -36.71 -18.60 78.14
C THR A 99 -37.85 -17.87 77.37
N PHE A 100 -38.95 -17.29 77.94
CA PHE A 100 -40.06 -16.58 77.19
C PHE A 100 -40.44 -15.22 77.84
N LEU A 101 -40.33 -14.07 77.12
CA LEU A 101 -39.72 -12.82 77.68
C LEU A 101 -40.22 -11.48 77.02
N GLU A 102 -41.09 -10.68 77.64
CA GLU A 102 -41.83 -9.51 77.03
C GLU A 102 -41.74 -8.19 77.85
N ASP A 103 -41.66 -7.01 77.22
CA ASP A 103 -41.59 -5.65 77.81
C ASP A 103 -40.47 -5.45 78.86
N ILE A 104 -39.20 -5.32 78.43
CA ILE A 104 -38.03 -5.33 79.35
C ILE A 104 -36.96 -4.23 79.12
N ASP A 105 -36.57 -3.57 80.22
CA ASP A 105 -35.54 -2.53 80.25
C ASP A 105 -34.18 -3.05 80.78
N PHE A 106 -33.10 -2.95 80.00
CA PHE A 106 -31.77 -3.47 80.36
C PHE A 106 -30.63 -2.46 80.44
N ARG A 107 -30.21 -2.16 81.67
CA ARG A 107 -29.09 -1.24 81.94
C ARG A 107 -27.87 -1.84 82.66
N ASP A 108 -26.66 -1.48 82.20
CA ASP A 108 -25.38 -1.79 82.88
C ASP A 108 -25.19 -3.32 83.08
N ASN A 109 -25.43 -4.08 82.02
CA ASN A 109 -25.89 -5.47 82.10
C ASN A 109 -25.01 -6.48 81.34
N TYR A 110 -24.93 -7.76 81.78
CA TYR A 110 -23.86 -8.66 81.31
C TYR A 110 -24.18 -10.18 81.16
N LYS A 111 -23.76 -10.79 80.04
CA LYS A 111 -23.54 -12.26 79.80
C LYS A 111 -24.79 -13.16 79.62
N TYR A 112 -25.32 -13.28 78.39
CA TYR A 112 -26.63 -13.86 78.05
C TYR A 112 -26.55 -15.34 77.57
N VAL A 113 -27.69 -16.01 77.32
CA VAL A 113 -28.02 -17.13 76.37
C VAL A 113 -29.55 -17.34 76.46
N LEU A 114 -30.36 -17.09 75.41
CA LEU A 114 -31.82 -16.82 75.54
C LEU A 114 -32.78 -18.03 75.58
N THR A 115 -34.09 -17.77 75.37
CA THR A 115 -34.68 -18.15 74.06
C THR A 115 -35.61 -17.11 73.38
N PHE A 116 -36.90 -17.02 73.75
CA PHE A 116 -38.06 -16.38 73.07
C PHE A 116 -38.49 -15.03 73.73
N LEU A 117 -39.02 -14.05 72.98
CA LEU A 117 -38.80 -12.60 73.22
C LEU A 117 -39.87 -11.64 72.60
N GLU A 118 -39.95 -10.36 73.05
CA GLU A 118 -40.64 -9.19 72.42
C GLU A 118 -40.33 -7.84 73.16
N ASP A 119 -40.30 -6.67 72.47
CA ASP A 119 -40.30 -5.26 72.99
C ASP A 119 -39.20 -4.88 74.04
N ILE A 120 -37.93 -4.64 73.63
CA ILE A 120 -36.78 -4.63 74.58
C ILE A 120 -35.69 -3.56 74.36
N ASP A 121 -35.45 -2.75 75.41
CA ASP A 121 -34.46 -1.66 75.44
C ASP A 121 -33.11 -2.08 76.04
N PHE A 122 -32.00 -1.97 75.30
CA PHE A 122 -30.67 -2.38 75.74
C PHE A 122 -29.63 -1.26 75.78
N ARG A 123 -29.07 -1.00 76.98
CA ARG A 123 -28.11 0.08 77.18
C ARG A 123 -26.84 -0.31 77.95
N ASP A 124 -25.70 0.25 77.51
CA ASP A 124 -24.39 0.23 78.20
C ASP A 124 -23.91 -1.20 78.51
N ASN A 125 -23.79 -2.03 77.48
CA ASN A 125 -24.14 -3.44 77.62
C ASN A 125 -23.05 -4.48 77.25
N TYR A 126 -23.13 -5.68 77.84
CA TYR A 126 -21.98 -6.58 77.99
C TYR A 126 -22.18 -8.06 77.63
N LYS A 127 -22.08 -8.34 76.32
CA LYS A 127 -21.52 -9.55 75.69
C LYS A 127 -22.37 -10.83 75.84
N TYR A 128 -22.97 -11.32 74.75
CA TYR A 128 -24.24 -12.08 74.74
C TYR A 128 -24.23 -13.38 73.88
N VAL A 129 -25.40 -14.05 73.79
CA VAL A 129 -25.88 -15.00 72.73
C VAL A 129 -27.43 -14.89 72.61
N LEU A 130 -28.03 -14.69 71.41
CA LEU A 130 -29.45 -14.26 71.19
C LEU A 130 -30.37 -15.35 70.47
N THR A 131 -31.75 -15.34 70.46
CA THR A 131 -32.64 -16.53 70.09
C THR A 131 -34.18 -16.54 69.65
N PHE A 132 -34.99 -15.47 69.37
CA PHE A 132 -36.27 -15.29 68.54
C PHE A 132 -37.41 -14.42 69.23
N LEU A 133 -37.98 -13.24 68.85
CA LEU A 133 -37.88 -12.18 67.79
C LEU A 133 -38.17 -10.74 68.39
N GLU A 134 -38.25 -9.70 67.53
CA GLU A 134 -39.12 -8.47 67.59
C GLU A 134 -38.82 -7.23 68.49
N ASP A 135 -38.96 -6.04 67.87
CA ASP A 135 -39.04 -4.63 68.35
C ASP A 135 -37.99 -4.16 69.41
N ILE A 136 -36.84 -3.62 68.93
CA ILE A 136 -35.62 -3.61 69.77
C ILE A 136 -34.69 -2.40 69.56
N ASP A 137 -34.40 -1.69 70.66
CA ASP A 137 -33.45 -0.57 70.69
C ASP A 137 -32.11 -0.95 71.34
N PHE A 138 -31.01 -0.91 70.58
CA PHE A 138 -29.69 -1.33 71.06
C PHE A 138 -28.64 -0.20 71.06
N ARG A 139 -28.15 0.18 72.25
CA ARG A 139 -27.23 1.31 72.43
C ARG A 139 -25.97 1.05 73.27
N ASP A 140 -24.82 1.53 72.76
CA ASP A 140 -23.51 1.55 73.46
C ASP A 140 -23.01 0.15 73.86
N ILE A 141 -22.88 -0.75 72.87
CA ILE A 141 -22.64 -2.18 73.08
C ILE A 141 -21.35 -2.65 72.40
N TYR A 142 -20.74 -3.67 72.99
CA TYR A 142 -19.32 -3.99 72.81
C TYR A 142 -19.06 -5.51 72.74
N LYS A 143 -19.08 -6.08 71.52
CA LYS A 143 -18.79 -7.48 71.10
C LYS A 143 -19.60 -8.60 71.78
N TYR A 144 -20.43 -9.28 70.99
CA TYR A 144 -21.12 -10.53 71.30
C TYR A 144 -21.09 -11.52 70.10
N VAL A 145 -21.57 -12.76 70.28
CA VAL A 145 -21.72 -13.81 69.25
C VAL A 145 -23.03 -14.54 69.53
N LEU A 146 -23.96 -14.56 68.58
CA LEU A 146 -25.40 -14.74 68.78
C LEU A 146 -25.99 -15.79 67.84
N THR A 147 -27.31 -15.69 67.63
CA THR A 147 -27.95 -16.07 66.38
C THR A 147 -28.88 -14.95 65.84
N PHE A 148 -28.71 -13.69 66.27
CA PHE A 148 -29.82 -12.77 66.62
C PHE A 148 -29.90 -11.17 65.99
N LEU A 149 -30.73 -10.52 65.03
CA LEU A 149 -31.77 -9.31 64.95
C LEU A 149 -33.26 -9.56 64.33
N GLU A 150 -34.31 -8.68 64.41
CA GLU A 150 -35.54 -8.36 63.50
C GLU A 150 -36.29 -7.08 64.02
N ASP A 151 -36.69 -6.12 63.16
CA ASP A 151 -37.28 -4.79 63.51
C ASP A 151 -36.41 -4.06 64.58
N ILE A 152 -35.17 -3.69 64.21
CA ILE A 152 -34.12 -3.26 65.19
C ILE A 152 -33.37 -1.99 64.81
N ASP A 153 -33.25 -1.10 65.79
CA ASP A 153 -32.40 0.09 65.77
C ASP A 153 -31.03 -0.16 66.44
N PHE A 154 -29.94 -0.05 65.67
CA PHE A 154 -28.58 -0.30 66.15
C PHE A 154 -27.67 0.94 66.15
N ARG A 155 -27.33 1.41 67.35
CA ARG A 155 -26.54 2.63 67.52
C ARG A 155 -25.24 2.51 68.34
N ASP A 156 -24.16 3.06 67.78
CA ASP A 156 -22.84 3.21 68.45
C ASP A 156 -22.18 1.84 68.78
N ASN A 157 -22.37 0.84 67.89
CA ASN A 157 -22.16 -0.57 68.22
C ASN A 157 -20.95 -1.23 67.52
N TYR A 158 -20.31 -2.17 68.24
CA TYR A 158 -18.93 -2.55 67.97
C TYR A 158 -18.72 -3.58 66.84
N LYS A 159 -18.87 -4.92 67.10
CA LYS A 159 -18.41 -6.07 66.24
C LYS A 159 -19.08 -7.41 66.62
N TYR A 160 -19.80 -8.14 65.74
CA TYR A 160 -20.78 -9.20 66.20
C TYR A 160 -20.74 -10.58 65.46
N VAL A 161 -21.85 -11.38 65.38
CA VAL A 161 -22.21 -12.60 64.53
C VAL A 161 -23.64 -13.10 64.96
N LEU A 162 -24.63 -13.39 64.07
CA LEU A 162 -26.09 -13.61 64.42
C LEU A 162 -26.89 -14.84 63.71
N THR A 163 -28.15 -14.87 63.08
CA THR A 163 -28.86 -15.87 62.11
C THR A 163 -29.14 -15.43 60.62
N PHE A 164 -29.99 -14.43 60.31
CA PHE A 164 -30.50 -14.00 58.96
C PHE A 164 -30.38 -12.44 58.85
N LEU A 165 -31.39 -11.66 58.36
CA LEU A 165 -31.89 -10.32 58.84
C LEU A 165 -33.28 -9.99 58.22
N GLU A 166 -33.94 -8.88 58.61
CA GLU A 166 -35.16 -8.21 58.03
C GLU A 166 -35.44 -6.89 58.80
N ASP A 167 -35.74 -5.78 58.09
CA ASP A 167 -36.15 -4.43 58.59
C ASP A 167 -35.26 -3.78 59.67
N ILE A 168 -34.04 -3.31 59.32
CA ILE A 168 -33.03 -2.90 60.33
C ILE A 168 -32.25 -1.61 59.99
N ASP A 169 -32.07 -0.74 60.99
CA ASP A 169 -31.32 0.52 60.91
C ASP A 169 -29.95 0.43 61.61
N PHE A 170 -28.84 0.53 60.85
CA PHE A 170 -27.48 0.48 61.40
C PHE A 170 -26.76 1.83 61.35
N ARG A 171 -26.48 2.41 62.52
CA ARG A 171 -25.74 3.67 62.64
C ARG A 171 -24.47 3.63 63.49
N ASP A 172 -23.40 4.23 62.94
CA ASP A 172 -22.11 4.46 63.63
C ASP A 172 -21.48 3.11 64.06
N ASN A 173 -21.29 2.22 63.09
CA ASN A 173 -21.19 0.78 63.34
C ASN A 173 -19.92 0.11 62.76
N TYR A 174 -19.16 -0.61 63.60
CA TYR A 174 -17.72 -0.80 63.35
C TYR A 174 -17.26 -2.24 62.97
N LYS A 175 -18.15 -3.22 62.81
CA LYS A 175 -18.04 -4.52 62.08
C LYS A 175 -19.40 -5.22 62.25
N TYR A 176 -20.42 -4.82 61.48
CA TYR A 176 -21.51 -5.75 61.24
C TYR A 176 -21.23 -6.68 60.04
N VAL A 177 -22.02 -7.72 60.06
CA VAL A 177 -21.61 -9.08 60.33
C VAL A 177 -22.87 -9.90 60.12
N ILE A 178 -23.17 -10.19 58.87
CA ILE A 178 -24.52 -10.57 58.43
C ILE A 178 -24.49 -11.60 57.26
N THR A 179 -25.46 -12.52 57.15
CA THR A 179 -25.42 -13.68 56.21
C THR A 179 -26.52 -13.69 55.16
N PHE A 180 -27.76 -13.51 55.54
CA PHE A 180 -28.82 -13.10 54.63
C PHE A 180 -29.31 -11.76 55.16
N LEU A 181 -29.69 -10.84 54.31
CA LEU A 181 -30.20 -9.54 54.73
C LEU A 181 -31.12 -8.98 53.66
N GLU A 182 -32.20 -8.37 54.15
CA GLU A 182 -33.42 -7.97 53.44
C GLU A 182 -33.86 -6.66 54.14
N ASP A 183 -34.18 -5.61 53.36
CA ASP A 183 -34.63 -4.27 53.81
C ASP A 183 -33.74 -3.61 54.90
N ILE A 184 -32.56 -3.07 54.53
CA ILE A 184 -31.58 -2.55 55.51
C ILE A 184 -30.90 -1.22 55.14
N ASP A 185 -30.87 -0.29 56.09
CA ASP A 185 -30.17 1.00 56.00
C ASP A 185 -28.82 0.97 56.75
N PHE A 186 -27.70 1.16 56.03
CA PHE A 186 -26.35 1.22 56.61
C PHE A 186 -25.73 2.61 56.57
N ARG A 187 -25.36 3.15 57.74
CA ARG A 187 -24.71 4.46 57.85
C ARG A 187 -23.46 4.49 58.71
N ASP A 188 -22.40 5.09 58.16
CA ASP A 188 -21.13 5.38 58.84
C ASP A 188 -20.45 4.11 59.38
N ILE A 189 -19.90 3.28 58.48
CA ILE A 189 -19.49 1.90 58.84
C ILE A 189 -18.05 1.49 58.48
N TYR A 190 -17.39 0.77 59.40
CA TYR A 190 -15.91 0.79 59.52
C TYR A 190 -15.22 -0.59 59.75
N LYS A 191 -15.47 -1.61 58.92
CA LYS A 191 -15.00 -3.01 59.15
C LYS A 191 -16.04 -4.09 58.82
N TYR A 192 -16.85 -3.92 57.78
CA TYR A 192 -17.87 -4.91 57.42
C TYR A 192 -17.32 -6.10 56.62
N VAL A 193 -18.00 -7.25 56.79
CA VAL A 193 -17.99 -8.43 55.90
C VAL A 193 -19.40 -9.04 55.95
N LEU A 194 -20.04 -9.34 54.80
CA LEU A 194 -21.43 -9.83 54.68
C LEU A 194 -21.57 -10.95 53.61
N THR A 195 -22.70 -11.68 53.56
CA THR A 195 -22.88 -12.83 52.63
C THR A 195 -23.85 -12.59 51.45
N PHE A 196 -25.11 -13.00 51.51
CA PHE A 196 -26.13 -12.79 50.47
C PHE A 196 -27.02 -11.64 50.91
N LEU A 197 -27.29 -10.63 50.09
CA LEU A 197 -28.04 -9.44 50.47
C LEU A 197 -29.06 -9.06 49.39
N GLU A 198 -30.21 -8.51 49.79
CA GLU A 198 -31.38 -8.11 49.00
C GLU A 198 -31.91 -6.77 49.57
N ASP A 199 -32.27 -5.80 48.72
CA ASP A 199 -32.84 -4.48 49.07
C ASP A 199 -32.05 -3.69 50.16
N ILE A 200 -30.86 -3.13 49.82
CA ILE A 200 -29.98 -2.48 50.81
C ILE A 200 -29.41 -1.11 50.40
N ASP A 201 -29.53 -0.13 51.30
CA ASP A 201 -28.99 1.23 51.16
C ASP A 201 -27.66 1.40 51.94
N PHE A 202 -26.55 1.66 51.25
CA PHE A 202 -25.22 1.80 51.86
C PHE A 202 -24.63 3.21 51.77
N ARG A 203 -24.39 3.84 52.94
CA ARG A 203 -23.80 5.19 53.04
C ARG A 203 -22.54 5.27 53.93
N ASP A 204 -21.46 5.83 53.37
CA ASP A 204 -20.18 6.10 54.05
C ASP A 204 -19.34 4.82 54.42
N ILE A 205 -18.97 4.06 53.37
CA ILE A 205 -18.31 2.72 53.32
C ILE A 205 -16.80 2.60 53.66
N TYR A 206 -16.36 2.68 54.92
CA TYR A 206 -14.95 2.48 55.30
C TYR A 206 -14.46 1.00 55.41
N LYS A 207 -14.67 0.19 54.35
CA LYS A 207 -14.40 -1.27 54.18
C LYS A 207 -15.38 -2.17 54.97
N TYR A 208 -15.99 -3.25 54.45
CA TYR A 208 -16.44 -3.46 53.07
C TYR A 208 -15.81 -4.72 52.44
N VAL A 209 -16.49 -5.87 52.47
CA VAL A 209 -16.40 -6.95 51.47
C VAL A 209 -17.63 -7.87 51.59
N LEU A 210 -18.31 -8.15 50.47
CA LEU A 210 -19.63 -8.82 50.42
C LEU A 210 -19.59 -9.98 49.41
N THR A 211 -20.60 -10.85 49.39
CA THR A 211 -20.50 -12.16 48.69
C THR A 211 -21.45 -12.33 47.51
N PHE A 212 -22.75 -12.07 47.70
CA PHE A 212 -23.80 -11.98 46.67
C PHE A 212 -24.70 -10.81 47.04
N LEU A 213 -25.14 -10.05 46.04
CA LEU A 213 -25.90 -8.81 46.17
C LEU A 213 -26.99 -8.78 45.09
N GLU A 214 -28.20 -8.35 45.46
CA GLU A 214 -29.36 -8.13 44.59
C GLU A 214 -30.01 -6.81 45.06
N ASP A 215 -30.38 -5.91 44.14
CA ASP A 215 -31.02 -4.59 44.40
C ASP A 215 -30.31 -3.71 45.46
N ILE A 216 -29.12 -3.15 45.14
CA ILE A 216 -28.29 -2.43 46.13
C ILE A 216 -27.80 -1.03 45.69
N ASP A 217 -28.10 -0.03 46.51
CA ASP A 217 -27.71 1.37 46.31
C ASP A 217 -26.43 1.70 47.13
N PHE A 218 -25.33 2.04 46.45
CA PHE A 218 -24.06 2.34 47.12
C PHE A 218 -23.57 3.78 46.94
N ARG A 219 -23.28 4.43 48.08
CA ARG A 219 -22.77 5.80 48.13
C ARG A 219 -21.65 6.01 49.15
N ASP A 220 -20.62 6.77 48.77
CA ASP A 220 -19.67 7.31 49.77
C ASP A 220 -18.59 6.28 50.18
N ILE A 221 -18.03 5.49 49.25
CA ILE A 221 -17.38 4.21 49.59
C ILE A 221 -15.84 4.23 49.53
N TYR A 222 -15.16 3.61 50.51
CA TYR A 222 -13.73 3.81 50.80
C TYR A 222 -12.87 2.52 50.94
N LYS A 223 -12.97 1.64 49.93
CA LYS A 223 -12.22 0.39 49.62
C LYS A 223 -12.90 -0.92 49.99
N TYR A 224 -12.99 -1.85 49.04
CA TYR A 224 -13.56 -3.19 49.26
C TYR A 224 -13.16 -4.21 48.19
N VAL A 225 -13.77 -5.40 48.28
CA VAL A 225 -13.95 -6.43 47.23
C VAL A 225 -15.42 -6.87 47.28
N LEU A 226 -16.08 -7.16 46.15
CA LEU A 226 -17.39 -7.83 46.11
C LEU A 226 -17.31 -8.99 45.10
N THR A 227 -18.25 -9.94 45.16
CA THR A 227 -18.05 -11.19 44.42
C THR A 227 -19.16 -11.73 43.54
N PHE A 228 -20.41 -11.37 43.77
CA PHE A 228 -21.57 -11.59 42.88
C PHE A 228 -22.51 -10.40 43.09
N LEU A 229 -23.00 -9.81 41.99
CA LEU A 229 -23.73 -8.54 41.94
C LEU A 229 -24.79 -8.63 40.84
N GLU A 230 -26.04 -8.33 41.16
CA GLU A 230 -27.18 -8.19 40.24
C GLU A 230 -27.94 -6.90 40.62
N ASP A 231 -28.33 -6.08 39.64
CA ASP A 231 -29.06 -4.80 39.79
C ASP A 231 -28.44 -3.82 40.82
N ILE A 232 -27.31 -3.15 40.48
CA ILE A 232 -26.54 -2.33 41.45
C ILE A 232 -26.20 -0.91 40.96
N ASP A 233 -26.49 0.09 41.81
CA ASP A 233 -26.23 1.52 41.56
C ASP A 233 -24.98 2.00 42.34
N PHE A 234 -23.93 2.44 41.64
CA PHE A 234 -22.61 2.71 42.23
C PHE A 234 -22.15 4.17 42.09
N ARG A 235 -22.07 4.89 43.21
CA ARG A 235 -21.72 6.33 43.24
C ARG A 235 -20.52 6.72 44.11
N ASP A 236 -19.65 7.56 43.56
CA ASP A 236 -18.55 8.28 44.26
C ASP A 236 -17.48 7.35 44.90
N ILE A 237 -16.91 6.39 44.14
CA ILE A 237 -16.24 5.24 44.75
C ILE A 237 -14.70 5.26 44.79
N TYR A 238 -14.24 4.98 46.02
CA TYR A 238 -12.90 4.75 46.52
C TYR A 238 -11.90 4.00 45.62
N LYS A 239 -11.91 2.66 45.75
CA LYS A 239 -11.11 1.66 45.00
C LYS A 239 -11.66 0.25 45.23
N TYR A 240 -11.68 -0.63 44.24
CA TYR A 240 -12.09 -2.03 44.46
C TYR A 240 -11.51 -3.04 43.46
N VAL A 241 -11.83 -4.31 43.70
CA VAL A 241 -11.88 -5.36 42.67
C VAL A 241 -13.22 -6.06 42.81
N LEU A 242 -13.85 -6.39 41.68
CA LEU A 242 -15.16 -7.06 41.57
C LEU A 242 -14.99 -8.28 40.65
N THR A 243 -15.75 -9.37 40.88
CA THR A 243 -15.56 -10.65 40.16
C THR A 243 -16.73 -11.14 39.32
N PHE A 244 -17.97 -10.92 39.78
CA PHE A 244 -19.25 -11.08 39.09
C PHE A 244 -20.21 -10.04 39.68
N LEU A 245 -21.15 -9.47 38.94
CA LEU A 245 -20.80 -8.67 37.76
C LEU A 245 -21.92 -8.57 36.71
N GLU A 246 -23.16 -8.37 37.12
CA GLU A 246 -24.34 -8.43 36.26
C GLU A 246 -25.27 -7.20 36.49
N ASP A 247 -25.76 -6.51 35.44
CA ASP A 247 -26.68 -5.32 35.43
C ASP A 247 -26.28 -4.14 36.37
N ILE A 248 -25.33 -3.26 35.96
CA ILE A 248 -24.72 -2.26 36.88
C ILE A 248 -24.44 -0.86 36.30
N ASP A 249 -24.84 0.17 37.06
CA ASP A 249 -24.62 1.59 36.75
C ASP A 249 -23.42 2.19 37.54
N PHE A 250 -22.30 2.51 36.86
CA PHE A 250 -21.09 3.05 37.52
C PHE A 250 -20.87 4.54 37.27
N ARG A 251 -21.01 5.36 38.32
CA ARG A 251 -20.86 6.82 38.25
C ARG A 251 -19.80 7.44 39.18
N ASP A 252 -18.97 8.32 38.60
CA ASP A 252 -18.03 9.21 39.31
C ASP A 252 -16.97 8.44 40.15
N ASN A 253 -16.17 7.55 39.54
CA ASN A 253 -15.32 6.56 40.24
C ASN A 253 -13.80 6.67 40.00
N TYR A 254 -12.98 6.13 40.93
CA TYR A 254 -11.58 6.57 41.11
C TYR A 254 -10.44 5.51 41.17
N LYS A 255 -10.68 4.23 40.79
CA LYS A 255 -9.73 3.14 40.39
C LYS A 255 -10.19 1.74 40.80
N TYR A 256 -10.31 0.81 39.85
CA TYR A 256 -10.68 -0.58 40.11
C TYR A 256 -10.07 -1.58 39.11
N VAL A 257 -10.28 -2.87 39.37
CA VAL A 257 -10.05 -3.98 38.44
C VAL A 257 -11.26 -4.91 38.43
N LEU A 258 -11.85 -5.21 37.27
CA LEU A 258 -13.02 -6.09 37.12
C LEU A 258 -12.67 -7.36 36.34
N THR A 259 -13.45 -8.42 36.56
CA THR A 259 -13.11 -9.78 36.11
C THR A 259 -14.07 -10.30 35.04
N PHE A 260 -15.38 -10.12 35.25
CA PHE A 260 -16.49 -10.41 34.33
C PHE A 260 -17.51 -9.26 34.45
N LEU A 261 -18.33 -9.03 33.41
CA LEU A 261 -19.39 -8.02 33.29
C LEU A 261 -20.42 -8.42 32.20
N GLU A 262 -21.67 -8.74 32.58
CA GLU A 262 -22.97 -8.56 31.87
C GLU A 262 -23.51 -7.11 31.97
N ASP A 263 -23.90 -6.45 30.88
CA ASP A 263 -24.79 -5.25 30.82
C ASP A 263 -24.40 -4.08 31.76
N ILE A 264 -23.45 -3.23 31.34
CA ILE A 264 -22.84 -2.21 32.25
C ILE A 264 -22.70 -0.81 31.64
N ASP A 265 -23.11 0.21 32.40
CA ASP A 265 -22.99 1.62 32.04
C ASP A 265 -21.84 2.32 32.81
N PHE A 266 -20.76 2.72 32.13
CA PHE A 266 -19.63 3.43 32.75
C PHE A 266 -19.59 4.92 32.43
N ARG A 267 -19.83 5.76 33.44
CA ARG A 267 -19.84 7.22 33.31
C ARG A 267 -18.85 7.97 34.23
N ASP A 268 -18.07 8.88 33.63
CA ASP A 268 -17.21 9.85 34.34
C ASP A 268 -16.09 9.18 35.22
N ASN A 269 -15.50 8.07 34.75
CA ASN A 269 -14.66 7.18 35.57
C ASN A 269 -13.12 7.29 35.28
N TYR A 270 -12.27 7.05 36.30
CA TYR A 270 -10.81 7.34 36.28
C TYR A 270 -9.82 6.17 36.63
N ASN A 271 -9.22 5.54 35.60
CA ASN A 271 -8.05 4.61 35.60
C ASN A 271 -8.29 3.15 36.03
N TYR A 272 -8.23 2.21 35.08
CA TYR A 272 -8.69 0.83 35.30
C TYR A 272 -7.90 -0.26 34.58
N VAL A 273 -8.18 -1.52 34.94
CA VAL A 273 -7.99 -2.71 34.11
C VAL A 273 -9.24 -3.58 34.19
N LEU A 274 -9.87 -3.99 33.08
CA LEU A 274 -10.97 -4.97 33.11
C LEU A 274 -10.61 -6.21 32.25
N THR A 275 -11.19 -7.37 32.55
CA THR A 275 -10.69 -8.66 32.06
C THR A 275 -11.60 -9.31 31.01
N PHE A 276 -12.89 -9.49 31.30
CA PHE A 276 -13.90 -10.03 30.38
C PHE A 276 -15.18 -9.20 30.48
N LEU A 277 -15.70 -8.75 29.35
CA LEU A 277 -16.85 -7.85 29.24
C LEU A 277 -17.71 -8.21 28.02
N GLU A 278 -19.03 -8.11 28.15
CA GLU A 278 -20.06 -8.33 27.12
C GLU A 278 -21.11 -7.20 27.30
N ASP A 279 -21.63 -6.60 26.22
CA ASP A 279 -22.65 -5.52 26.20
C ASP A 279 -22.34 -4.30 27.13
N ILE A 280 -21.39 -3.42 26.76
CA ILE A 280 -20.95 -2.29 27.64
C ILE A 280 -20.83 -0.92 26.97
N ASP A 281 -21.37 0.10 27.65
CA ASP A 281 -21.33 1.51 27.26
C ASP A 281 -20.25 2.30 28.05
N PHE A 282 -19.21 2.82 27.36
CA PHE A 282 -18.17 3.64 27.97
C PHE A 282 -18.23 5.11 27.58
N ARG A 283 -18.59 5.97 28.55
CA ARG A 283 -18.74 7.41 28.34
C ARG A 283 -17.82 8.27 29.20
N ASP A 284 -17.22 9.30 28.58
CA ASP A 284 -16.48 10.38 29.25
C ASP A 284 -15.37 9.83 30.18
N ASN A 285 -14.51 8.94 29.67
CA ASN A 285 -13.72 8.03 30.51
C ASN A 285 -12.19 8.09 30.29
N TYR A 286 -11.40 7.90 31.37
CA TYR A 286 -10.08 8.55 31.52
C TYR A 286 -8.86 7.63 31.79
N LYS A 287 -8.71 6.56 30.98
CA LYS A 287 -7.64 5.53 30.88
C LYS A 287 -8.06 4.14 31.35
N TYR A 288 -7.79 3.12 30.53
CA TYR A 288 -7.97 1.71 30.82
C TYR A 288 -6.80 0.88 30.27
N VAL A 289 -6.70 -0.36 30.74
CA VAL A 289 -6.31 -1.50 29.89
C VAL A 289 -7.50 -2.46 29.87
N LEU A 290 -7.87 -3.02 28.71
CA LEU A 290 -8.94 -4.03 28.60
C LEU A 290 -8.37 -5.29 27.93
N THR A 291 -8.87 -6.46 28.33
CA THR A 291 -8.26 -7.74 27.95
C THR A 291 -9.07 -8.51 26.91
N PHE A 292 -10.35 -8.78 27.17
CA PHE A 292 -11.31 -9.41 26.25
C PHE A 292 -12.64 -8.67 26.33
N LEU A 293 -13.15 -8.23 25.18
CA LEU A 293 -14.37 -7.45 25.00
C LEU A 293 -15.20 -8.01 23.83
N GLU A 294 -16.53 -7.94 23.93
CA GLU A 294 -17.53 -8.27 22.91
C GLU A 294 -18.67 -7.24 23.02
N ASP A 295 -19.19 -6.73 21.90
CA ASP A 295 -20.30 -5.77 21.79
C ASP A 295 -20.15 -4.50 22.67
N ILE A 296 -19.27 -3.55 22.27
CA ILE A 296 -18.92 -2.38 23.12
C ILE A 296 -18.90 -1.03 22.40
N ASP A 297 -19.53 -0.03 23.03
CA ASP A 297 -19.61 1.36 22.56
C ASP A 297 -18.63 2.28 23.31
N PHE A 298 -17.64 2.85 22.61
CA PHE A 298 -16.67 3.80 23.18
C PHE A 298 -16.90 5.24 22.74
N ARG A 299 -17.34 6.10 23.67
CA ARG A 299 -17.61 7.51 23.42
C ARG A 299 -16.80 8.51 24.27
N ASP A 300 -16.21 9.49 23.58
CA ASP A 300 -15.51 10.65 24.17
C ASP A 300 -14.29 10.24 25.07
N ASN A 301 -13.59 9.15 24.70
CA ASN A 301 -12.62 8.50 25.57
C ASN A 301 -11.15 8.95 25.42
N TYR A 302 -10.42 8.96 26.55
CA TYR A 302 -9.03 9.42 26.65
C TYR A 302 -8.08 8.38 27.29
N LYS A 303 -7.28 7.64 26.50
CA LYS A 303 -6.15 6.87 27.08
C LYS A 303 -6.26 5.34 27.15
N TYR A 304 -6.80 4.65 26.17
CA TYR A 304 -7.02 3.21 26.24
C TYR A 304 -5.79 2.42 25.71
N VAL A 305 -5.69 1.14 26.09
CA VAL A 305 -4.79 0.13 25.48
C VAL A 305 -5.50 -1.22 25.59
N LEU A 306 -5.81 -1.90 24.49
CA LEU A 306 -6.70 -3.06 24.50
C LEU A 306 -6.07 -4.27 23.79
N THR A 307 -6.51 -5.48 24.16
CA THR A 307 -5.78 -6.71 23.85
C THR A 307 -6.52 -7.60 22.85
N PHE A 308 -7.77 -7.99 23.13
CA PHE A 308 -8.66 -8.71 22.22
C PHE A 308 -10.05 -8.07 22.26
N LEU A 309 -10.57 -7.69 21.10
CA LEU A 309 -11.85 -7.02 20.89
C LEU A 309 -12.59 -7.69 19.71
N GLU A 310 -13.92 -7.66 19.74
CA GLU A 310 -14.81 -8.07 18.64
C GLU A 310 -16.09 -7.25 18.73
N ASP A 311 -16.69 -6.87 17.59
CA ASP A 311 -17.94 -6.10 17.51
C ASP A 311 -17.88 -4.76 18.29
N ILE A 312 -17.02 -3.81 17.89
CA ILE A 312 -16.79 -2.56 18.68
C ILE A 312 -16.91 -1.27 17.87
N ASP A 313 -17.58 -0.27 18.47
CA ASP A 313 -17.86 1.04 17.87
C ASP A 313 -17.09 2.16 18.59
N PHE A 314 -16.13 2.81 17.91
CA PHE A 314 -15.24 3.82 18.50
C PHE A 314 -15.50 5.24 18.00
N ARG A 315 -16.03 6.09 18.87
CA ARG A 315 -16.37 7.48 18.55
C ARG A 315 -15.64 8.57 19.36
N ASP A 316 -15.11 9.57 18.64
CA ASP A 316 -14.57 10.83 19.18
C ASP A 316 -13.33 10.64 20.11
N ASN A 317 -12.50 9.61 19.86
CA ASN A 317 -11.48 9.17 20.83
C ASN A 317 -10.07 9.78 20.65
N TYR A 318 -9.32 9.82 21.74
CA TYR A 318 -7.97 10.41 21.81
C TYR A 318 -6.98 9.51 22.53
N LYS A 319 -6.12 8.76 21.80
CA LYS A 319 -5.07 7.96 22.47
C LYS A 319 -5.45 6.51 22.66
N TYR A 320 -5.24 5.62 21.70
CA TYR A 320 -5.04 4.20 22.06
C TYR A 320 -4.07 3.47 21.15
N VAL A 321 -3.69 2.29 21.64
CA VAL A 321 -2.86 1.27 21.00
C VAL A 321 -3.55 -0.06 21.23
N LEU A 322 -3.85 -0.81 20.17
CA LEU A 322 -4.64 -2.04 20.24
C LEU A 322 -3.88 -3.21 19.62
N THR A 323 -4.19 -4.43 20.06
CA THR A 323 -3.36 -5.62 19.76
C THR A 323 -4.02 -6.54 18.72
N PHE A 324 -5.22 -7.06 18.99
CA PHE A 324 -6.01 -7.91 18.08
C PHE A 324 -7.48 -7.44 18.08
N LEU A 325 -8.08 -7.25 16.90
CA LEU A 325 -9.44 -6.73 16.71
C LEU A 325 -10.19 -7.48 15.59
N GLU A 326 -11.30 -8.15 15.93
CA GLU A 326 -12.45 -8.57 15.07
C GLU A 326 -13.45 -7.41 14.80
N ASP A 327 -13.97 -7.19 13.59
CA ASP A 327 -15.17 -6.37 13.27
C ASP A 327 -15.29 -5.00 14.00
N ILE A 328 -14.59 -3.94 13.52
CA ILE A 328 -14.52 -2.63 14.26
C ILE A 328 -14.76 -1.37 13.43
N ASP A 329 -15.71 -0.54 13.89
CA ASP A 329 -15.97 0.79 13.34
C ASP A 329 -15.19 1.90 14.08
N PHE A 330 -14.47 2.74 13.33
CA PHE A 330 -13.67 3.84 13.88
C PHE A 330 -14.08 5.21 13.29
N ARG A 331 -14.61 6.09 14.15
CA ARG A 331 -15.05 7.43 13.75
C ARG A 331 -14.44 8.61 14.53
N ASP A 332 -14.02 9.65 13.79
CA ASP A 332 -13.61 10.97 14.33
C ASP A 332 -12.38 10.89 15.29
N ASN A 333 -11.39 10.06 14.92
CA ASN A 333 -10.42 9.46 15.85
C ASN A 333 -8.99 10.07 15.79
N TYR A 334 -8.31 10.28 16.94
CA TYR A 334 -7.00 10.98 17.04
C TYR A 334 -5.83 10.17 17.68
N LYS A 335 -5.17 9.32 16.86
CA LYS A 335 -3.93 8.53 17.13
C LYS A 335 -4.05 7.35 18.12
N TYR A 336 -3.46 6.16 17.91
CA TYR A 336 -3.20 5.50 16.61
C TYR A 336 -1.83 4.83 16.52
N VAL A 337 -1.65 3.67 17.17
CA VAL A 337 -0.74 2.59 16.70
C VAL A 337 -1.49 1.26 16.88
N LEU A 338 -1.77 0.48 15.84
CA LEU A 338 -2.48 -0.82 15.96
C LEU A 338 -1.64 -1.97 15.38
N THR A 339 -1.93 -3.21 15.79
CA THR A 339 -1.01 -4.34 15.58
C THR A 339 -1.53 -5.42 14.62
N PHE A 340 -2.74 -5.97 14.84
CA PHE A 340 -3.37 -7.02 14.01
C PHE A 340 -4.87 -6.72 13.78
N LEU A 341 -5.17 -6.15 12.60
CA LEU A 341 -6.50 -5.81 12.02
C LEU A 341 -7.17 -6.96 11.22
N GLU A 342 -8.48 -7.18 11.36
CA GLU A 342 -9.39 -7.90 10.44
C GLU A 342 -10.74 -7.13 10.42
N ASP A 343 -11.38 -6.90 9.26
CA ASP A 343 -12.71 -6.26 9.01
C ASP A 343 -13.03 -4.85 9.64
N ILE A 344 -12.84 -3.72 8.90
CA ILE A 344 -12.99 -2.26 9.32
C ILE A 344 -13.26 -1.31 8.10
N ASP A 345 -13.83 -0.07 7.99
CA ASP A 345 -14.58 0.94 8.81
C ASP A 345 -13.73 2.07 9.45
N PHE A 346 -12.61 2.48 8.84
CA PHE A 346 -11.83 3.62 9.30
C PHE A 346 -12.26 4.97 8.68
N ARG A 347 -12.90 5.83 9.48
CA ARG A 347 -13.44 7.13 9.04
C ARG A 347 -12.89 8.38 9.74
N ASP A 348 -12.48 9.37 8.93
CA ASP A 348 -12.09 10.74 9.34
C ASP A 348 -10.85 10.81 10.30
N ILE A 349 -9.78 10.03 10.06
CA ILE A 349 -8.78 9.73 11.11
C ILE A 349 -7.52 10.63 11.16
N TYR A 350 -7.28 11.13 12.38
CA TYR A 350 -6.29 12.09 12.88
C TYR A 350 -4.80 11.66 12.96
N LYS A 351 -4.27 10.90 11.98
CA LYS A 351 -2.95 10.20 11.98
C LYS A 351 -2.88 8.93 12.84
N TYR A 352 -2.23 7.90 12.31
CA TYR A 352 -2.07 6.60 12.96
C TYR A 352 -0.83 5.86 12.42
N VAL A 353 -0.57 4.64 12.90
CA VAL A 353 0.43 3.69 12.36
C VAL A 353 -0.15 2.29 12.49
N LEU A 354 -0.05 1.42 11.48
CA LEU A 354 -0.57 0.04 11.55
C LEU A 354 0.49 -0.97 11.08
N THR A 355 0.36 -2.21 11.55
CA THR A 355 1.43 -3.22 11.42
C THR A 355 1.05 -4.40 10.53
N PHE A 356 -0.10 -5.04 10.77
CA PHE A 356 -0.71 -6.10 9.95
C PHE A 356 -2.23 -5.88 9.87
N LEU A 357 -2.82 -5.93 8.68
CA LEU A 357 -4.25 -5.71 8.39
C LEU A 357 -4.76 -6.70 7.31
N GLU A 358 -5.76 -7.52 7.67
CA GLU A 358 -6.80 -8.21 6.86
C GLU A 358 -7.99 -7.29 6.49
N ASP A 359 -8.49 -7.27 5.25
CA ASP A 359 -9.83 -6.76 4.82
C ASP A 359 -10.23 -5.36 5.36
N ILE A 360 -9.69 -4.25 4.81
CA ILE A 360 -9.90 -2.89 5.39
C ILE A 360 -10.29 -1.76 4.41
N ASP A 361 -11.36 -1.04 4.79
CA ASP A 361 -11.87 0.20 4.19
C ASP A 361 -11.33 1.47 4.89
N PHE A 362 -10.76 2.40 4.11
CA PHE A 362 -10.17 3.66 4.61
C PHE A 362 -10.82 4.95 4.08
N ARG A 363 -11.83 5.45 4.80
CA ARG A 363 -12.55 6.73 4.63
C ARG A 363 -11.83 8.04 5.05
N ASP A 364 -11.48 8.94 4.11
CA ASP A 364 -11.23 10.39 4.37
C ASP A 364 -10.00 10.67 5.30
N ASN A 365 -8.97 9.83 5.23
CA ASN A 365 -7.92 9.73 6.25
C ASN A 365 -6.76 10.72 6.11
N TYR A 366 -6.06 11.08 7.21
CA TYR A 366 -4.97 12.08 7.21
C TYR A 366 -3.66 11.61 7.88
N LYS A 367 -2.74 11.08 7.07
CA LYS A 367 -1.35 10.66 7.43
C LYS A 367 -1.24 9.51 8.43
N TYR A 368 -1.55 8.29 8.01
CA TYR A 368 -1.00 7.05 8.57
C TYR A 368 0.47 6.81 8.20
N VAL A 369 1.04 5.71 8.73
CA VAL A 369 2.14 4.93 8.14
C VAL A 369 1.75 3.44 8.28
N LEU A 370 1.92 2.62 7.25
CA LEU A 370 1.45 1.23 7.22
C LEU A 370 2.61 0.28 6.88
N THR A 371 2.56 -0.96 7.41
CA THR A 371 3.74 -1.85 7.37
C THR A 371 3.55 -3.10 6.51
N PHE A 372 2.48 -3.87 6.72
CA PHE A 372 2.00 -5.01 5.91
C PHE A 372 0.48 -4.95 5.84
N LEU A 373 -0.11 -5.13 4.66
CA LEU A 373 -1.56 -5.13 4.40
C LEU A 373 -1.89 -6.14 3.29
N GLU A 374 -3.07 -6.74 3.37
CA GLU A 374 -3.69 -7.67 2.41
C GLU A 374 -5.17 -7.19 2.25
N ASP A 375 -5.75 -7.21 1.03
CA ASP A 375 -7.15 -6.82 0.71
C ASP A 375 -7.61 -5.44 1.28
N ILE A 376 -7.23 -4.31 0.65
CA ILE A 376 -7.55 -2.95 1.18
C ILE A 376 -8.07 -1.92 0.17
N ASP A 377 -9.11 -1.19 0.61
CA ASP A 377 -9.79 -0.11 -0.13
C ASP A 377 -9.45 1.29 0.43
N PHE A 378 -8.69 2.11 -0.31
CA PHE A 378 -8.35 3.48 0.09
C PHE A 378 -9.14 4.54 -0.68
N ARG A 379 -9.84 5.44 0.04
CA ARG A 379 -10.61 6.52 -0.59
C ARG A 379 -10.35 7.92 -0.01
N ASP A 380 -10.18 8.91 -0.90
CA ASP A 380 -10.08 10.34 -0.57
C ASP A 380 -8.94 10.63 0.45
N ASN A 381 -7.70 10.32 0.05
CA ASN A 381 -6.70 9.82 1.03
C ASN A 381 -5.45 10.74 1.24
N TYR A 382 -5.35 11.30 2.45
CA TYR A 382 -4.55 12.44 2.99
C TYR A 382 -3.01 12.39 3.21
N LYS A 383 -2.17 11.76 2.36
CA LYS A 383 -0.66 11.79 2.31
C LYS A 383 0.12 10.90 3.30
N TYR A 384 0.97 9.98 2.79
CA TYR A 384 1.43 8.81 3.56
C TYR A 384 2.84 8.25 3.25
N VAL A 385 3.17 7.15 3.95
CA VAL A 385 4.29 6.20 3.70
C VAL A 385 3.75 4.77 3.96
N ILE A 386 4.00 3.80 3.08
CA ILE A 386 3.66 2.37 3.26
C ILE A 386 4.83 1.48 2.79
N THR A 387 4.98 0.26 3.33
CA THR A 387 6.17 -0.58 3.09
C THR A 387 6.00 -2.00 2.54
N PHE A 388 4.82 -2.63 2.58
CA PHE A 388 4.48 -3.90 1.92
C PHE A 388 2.96 -3.99 1.74
N LEU A 389 2.49 -4.38 0.56
CA LEU A 389 1.08 -4.45 0.16
C LEU A 389 0.87 -5.61 -0.85
N GLU A 390 -0.28 -6.28 -0.74
CA GLU A 390 -0.82 -7.31 -1.65
C GLU A 390 -2.34 -7.01 -1.81
N ASP A 391 -2.89 -7.10 -3.03
CA ASP A 391 -4.31 -6.87 -3.39
C ASP A 391 -4.93 -5.53 -2.86
N ILE A 392 -4.67 -4.39 -3.52
CA ILE A 392 -5.14 -3.06 -3.03
C ILE A 392 -5.76 -2.13 -4.09
N ASP A 393 -6.90 -1.52 -3.72
CA ASP A 393 -7.64 -0.54 -4.52
C ASP A 393 -7.41 0.90 -3.97
N PHE A 394 -6.78 1.78 -4.75
CA PHE A 394 -6.60 3.20 -4.40
C PHE A 394 -7.52 4.13 -5.21
N ARG A 395 -8.17 5.08 -4.52
CA ARG A 395 -9.04 6.10 -5.13
C ARG A 395 -8.85 7.51 -4.54
N ASP A 396 -8.66 8.49 -5.42
CA ASP A 396 -8.42 9.91 -5.10
C ASP A 396 -7.25 10.15 -4.11
N ILE A 397 -6.03 10.22 -4.66
CA ILE A 397 -4.82 9.69 -3.99
C ILE A 397 -3.76 10.79 -3.73
N TYR A 398 -3.74 11.41 -2.54
CA TYR A 398 -3.13 12.74 -2.32
C TYR A 398 -1.70 12.78 -1.75
N LYS A 399 -0.74 12.20 -2.51
CA LYS A 399 0.74 12.14 -2.27
C LYS A 399 1.24 11.03 -1.34
N TYR A 400 1.68 9.92 -1.93
CA TYR A 400 2.28 8.79 -1.23
C TYR A 400 3.79 8.67 -1.49
N VAL A 401 4.46 7.91 -0.62
CA VAL A 401 5.70 7.18 -0.89
C VAL A 401 5.41 5.71 -0.56
N LEU A 402 5.61 4.80 -1.49
CA LEU A 402 5.44 3.36 -1.26
C LEU A 402 6.76 2.65 -1.59
N THR A 403 7.05 1.60 -0.83
CA THR A 403 8.11 0.62 -1.14
C THR A 403 7.49 -0.77 -1.18
N PHE A 404 7.78 -1.59 -2.20
CA PHE A 404 7.35 -2.99 -2.37
C PHE A 404 5.82 -3.21 -2.31
N LEU A 405 5.23 -3.49 -3.47
CA LEU A 405 3.80 -3.66 -3.68
C LEU A 405 3.56 -4.83 -4.65
N GLU A 406 2.45 -5.53 -4.58
CA GLU A 406 2.00 -6.56 -5.54
C GLU A 406 0.48 -6.43 -5.70
N ASP A 407 -0.04 -6.69 -6.91
CA ASP A 407 -1.46 -6.63 -7.31
C ASP A 407 -2.22 -5.36 -6.84
N ILE A 408 -1.96 -4.20 -7.48
CA ILE A 408 -2.57 -2.90 -7.07
C ILE A 408 -3.24 -2.11 -8.19
N ASP A 409 -4.48 -1.67 -7.94
CA ASP A 409 -5.29 -0.80 -8.80
C ASP A 409 -5.23 0.66 -8.32
N PHE A 410 -4.75 1.60 -9.14
CA PHE A 410 -4.75 3.03 -8.80
C PHE A 410 -5.68 3.88 -9.69
N ARG A 411 -6.59 4.64 -9.08
CA ARG A 411 -7.47 5.63 -9.75
C ARG A 411 -7.33 7.05 -9.21
N ASP A 412 -7.04 8.00 -10.10
CA ASP A 412 -6.99 9.47 -9.86
C ASP A 412 -5.88 9.92 -8.87
N ILE A 413 -4.66 10.11 -9.39
CA ILE A 413 -3.43 10.11 -8.54
C ILE A 413 -2.67 11.44 -8.49
N TYR A 414 -2.56 12.06 -7.31
CA TYR A 414 -2.22 13.49 -7.14
C TYR A 414 -0.79 13.78 -6.60
N LYS A 415 0.25 13.23 -7.26
CA LYS A 415 1.71 13.33 -6.95
C LYS A 415 2.28 12.40 -5.89
N TYR A 416 2.45 11.14 -6.28
CA TYR A 416 3.18 10.09 -5.56
C TYR A 416 4.59 9.87 -6.15
N VAL A 417 5.43 9.07 -5.49
CA VAL A 417 6.75 8.59 -5.97
C VAL A 417 7.01 7.20 -5.37
N LEU A 418 7.30 6.18 -6.19
CA LEU A 418 7.38 4.75 -5.79
C LEU A 418 8.73 4.10 -6.13
N THR A 419 9.01 3.00 -5.44
CA THR A 419 10.24 2.18 -5.52
C THR A 419 9.90 0.73 -5.18
N PHE A 420 9.99 -0.22 -6.10
CA PHE A 420 9.66 -1.62 -5.78
C PHE A 420 8.21 -1.92 -6.12
N LEU A 421 7.84 -2.12 -7.38
CA LEU A 421 6.44 -2.33 -7.76
C LEU A 421 6.29 -3.61 -8.56
N GLU A 422 5.78 -4.61 -7.85
CA GLU A 422 5.16 -5.84 -8.34
C GLU A 422 3.99 -5.58 -9.34
N ASP A 423 3.06 -6.53 -9.46
CA ASP A 423 1.89 -6.54 -10.36
C ASP A 423 0.98 -5.25 -10.35
N ILE A 424 0.95 -4.27 -11.30
CA ILE A 424 0.16 -2.99 -11.08
C ILE A 424 -0.61 -2.37 -12.28
N ASP A 425 -1.85 -1.92 -12.01
CA ASP A 425 -2.77 -1.20 -12.91
C ASP A 425 -2.88 0.32 -12.55
N PHE A 426 -2.69 1.23 -13.51
CA PHE A 426 -2.77 2.68 -13.27
C PHE A 426 -3.76 3.45 -14.18
N ARG A 427 -4.60 4.31 -13.57
CA ARG A 427 -5.58 5.15 -14.26
C ARG A 427 -5.61 6.62 -13.80
N ASP A 428 -5.59 7.55 -14.77
CA ASP A 428 -5.80 9.00 -14.61
C ASP A 428 -4.79 9.70 -13.67
N ILE A 429 -3.65 10.13 -14.21
CA ILE A 429 -2.47 10.41 -13.35
C ILE A 429 -1.84 11.81 -13.48
N TYR A 430 -1.76 12.54 -12.36
CA TYR A 430 -1.53 13.99 -12.30
C TYR A 430 -0.09 14.42 -11.90
N LYS A 431 0.93 13.67 -12.38
CA LYS A 431 2.41 13.77 -12.16
C LYS A 431 3.01 12.86 -11.11
N TYR A 432 4.04 12.08 -11.47
CA TYR A 432 4.74 11.16 -10.57
C TYR A 432 6.17 10.87 -11.08
N VAL A 433 6.93 10.05 -10.34
CA VAL A 433 8.26 9.51 -10.70
C VAL A 433 8.39 8.09 -10.14
N LEU A 434 8.94 7.14 -10.91
CA LEU A 434 9.12 5.73 -10.48
C LEU A 434 10.54 5.23 -10.79
N THR A 435 10.92 4.13 -10.16
CA THR A 435 12.33 3.74 -10.01
C THR A 435 12.61 2.38 -10.66
N PHE A 436 11.97 1.34 -10.14
CA PHE A 436 11.73 -0.01 -10.64
C PHE A 436 10.32 -0.35 -10.10
N LEU A 437 9.42 -0.97 -10.84
CA LEU A 437 9.26 -0.97 -12.30
C LEU A 437 9.45 -2.36 -12.90
N GLU A 438 8.62 -3.30 -12.47
CA GLU A 438 8.37 -4.56 -13.16
C GLU A 438 6.92 -4.51 -13.77
N ASP A 439 6.20 -5.61 -14.06
CA ASP A 439 5.03 -5.70 -15.01
C ASP A 439 3.84 -4.75 -14.71
N ILE A 440 3.50 -3.81 -15.62
CA ILE A 440 2.54 -2.72 -15.35
C ILE A 440 1.71 -2.20 -16.55
N ASP A 441 0.42 -1.89 -16.31
CA ASP A 441 -0.52 -1.32 -17.30
C ASP A 441 -0.86 0.18 -17.01
N PHE A 442 -0.61 1.08 -17.98
CA PHE A 442 -0.66 2.54 -17.79
C PHE A 442 -1.67 3.28 -18.69
N ARG A 443 -2.70 3.89 -18.08
CA ARG A 443 -3.78 4.58 -18.81
C ARG A 443 -4.06 6.05 -18.43
N ASP A 444 -4.20 6.89 -19.46
CA ASP A 444 -4.71 8.28 -19.41
C ASP A 444 -3.87 9.24 -18.52
N ILE A 445 -2.66 9.63 -18.96
CA ILE A 445 -1.65 10.19 -18.05
C ILE A 445 -1.08 11.55 -18.45
N TYR A 446 -0.85 12.43 -17.45
CA TYR A 446 -0.65 13.87 -17.66
C TYR A 446 0.75 14.45 -17.33
N LYS A 447 1.76 13.61 -17.00
CA LYS A 447 3.26 13.78 -17.11
C LYS A 447 4.04 12.87 -16.15
N TYR A 448 5.19 12.28 -16.51
CA TYR A 448 6.04 11.55 -15.52
C TYR A 448 7.53 11.45 -15.92
N VAL A 449 8.33 10.76 -15.09
CA VAL A 449 9.72 10.34 -15.36
C VAL A 449 9.93 8.96 -14.73
N LEU A 450 10.42 7.96 -15.48
CA LEU A 450 10.70 6.60 -14.96
C LEU A 450 12.16 6.22 -15.23
N THR A 451 12.66 5.22 -14.50
CA THR A 451 14.11 4.94 -14.44
C THR A 451 14.47 3.56 -14.98
N PHE A 452 13.77 2.51 -14.55
CA PHE A 452 13.85 1.11 -15.03
C PHE A 452 12.42 0.57 -15.11
N LEU A 453 12.12 -0.27 -16.11
CA LEU A 453 10.81 -0.89 -16.39
C LEU A 453 11.00 -2.25 -17.12
N GLU A 454 10.59 -3.35 -16.48
CA GLU A 454 10.17 -4.69 -17.00
C GLU A 454 8.73 -4.71 -17.57
N ASP A 455 8.41 -5.31 -18.72
CA ASP A 455 7.05 -5.70 -19.18
C ASP A 455 5.93 -4.62 -19.04
N ILE A 456 5.85 -3.59 -19.92
CA ILE A 456 4.89 -2.46 -19.71
C ILE A 456 4.01 -2.06 -20.91
N ASP A 457 2.71 -1.92 -20.63
CA ASP A 457 1.69 -1.42 -21.56
C ASP A 457 1.39 0.08 -21.34
N PHE A 458 1.58 0.93 -22.36
CA PHE A 458 1.30 2.38 -22.29
C PHE A 458 0.21 2.86 -23.26
N ARG A 459 -0.90 3.35 -22.69
CA ARG A 459 -2.06 3.81 -23.47
C ARG A 459 -2.51 5.25 -23.19
N ASP A 460 -2.72 6.03 -24.25
CA ASP A 460 -3.37 7.36 -24.22
C ASP A 460 -2.61 8.41 -23.37
N ASN A 461 -1.28 8.37 -23.35
CA ASN A 461 -0.46 9.14 -22.38
C ASN A 461 0.18 10.43 -22.95
N TYR A 462 0.57 11.37 -22.05
CA TYR A 462 0.99 12.74 -22.41
C TYR A 462 2.22 13.27 -21.64
N LYS A 463 3.40 13.19 -22.29
CA LYS A 463 4.73 13.77 -21.91
C LYS A 463 5.45 13.19 -20.69
N TYR A 464 6.44 12.35 -20.94
CA TYR A 464 7.35 11.78 -19.94
C TYR A 464 8.80 11.70 -20.44
N VAL A 465 9.70 11.25 -19.57
CA VAL A 465 11.11 10.97 -19.87
C VAL A 465 11.49 9.64 -19.23
N LEU A 466 11.99 8.67 -20.00
CA LEU A 466 12.36 7.33 -19.49
C LEU A 466 13.86 7.07 -19.69
N THR A 467 14.43 6.20 -18.86
CA THR A 467 15.89 6.04 -18.78
C THR A 467 16.36 4.67 -19.27
N PHE A 468 15.84 3.58 -18.70
CA PHE A 468 16.04 2.18 -19.12
C PHE A 468 14.68 1.50 -19.17
N LEU A 469 14.41 0.71 -20.21
CA LEU A 469 13.18 -0.05 -20.49
C LEU A 469 13.56 -1.37 -21.19
N GLU A 470 12.80 -2.43 -20.94
CA GLU A 470 12.84 -3.77 -21.57
C GLU A 470 11.38 -4.23 -21.73
N ASP A 471 11.02 -4.92 -22.83
CA ASP A 471 9.67 -5.41 -23.18
C ASP A 471 8.50 -4.39 -23.02
N ILE A 472 8.32 -3.44 -23.95
CA ILE A 472 7.31 -2.35 -23.80
C ILE A 472 6.46 -2.03 -25.04
N ASP A 473 5.14 -1.91 -24.81
CA ASP A 473 4.12 -1.57 -25.80
C ASP A 473 3.65 -0.10 -25.68
N PHE A 474 3.91 0.74 -26.70
CA PHE A 474 3.47 2.15 -26.71
C PHE A 474 2.34 2.43 -27.70
N ARG A 475 1.17 2.81 -27.19
CA ARG A 475 -0.01 3.16 -27.98
C ARG A 475 -0.50 4.61 -27.80
N ASP A 476 -0.84 5.26 -28.93
CA ASP A 476 -1.58 6.53 -28.98
C ASP A 476 -0.90 7.70 -28.20
N ASN A 477 0.43 7.83 -28.26
CA ASN A 477 1.20 8.48 -27.17
C ASN A 477 1.95 9.80 -27.51
N TYR A 478 1.84 10.84 -26.66
CA TYR A 478 2.17 12.26 -26.97
C TYR A 478 3.42 12.94 -26.32
N ASN A 479 4.56 12.88 -27.01
CA ASN A 479 5.82 13.69 -26.85
C ASN A 479 6.82 13.32 -25.72
N TYR A 480 7.91 12.61 -26.07
CA TYR A 480 8.86 12.00 -25.12
C TYR A 480 10.35 12.26 -25.33
N VAL A 481 11.16 11.83 -24.36
CA VAL A 481 12.61 11.67 -24.43
C VAL A 481 12.96 10.34 -23.76
N LEU A 482 13.52 9.36 -24.48
CA LEU A 482 13.94 8.08 -23.90
C LEU A 482 15.45 7.85 -24.12
N THR A 483 16.10 7.10 -23.23
CA THR A 483 17.56 7.05 -23.17
C THR A 483 18.17 5.71 -23.60
N PHE A 484 17.71 4.58 -23.05
CA PHE A 484 18.10 3.20 -23.40
C PHE A 484 16.83 2.33 -23.42
N LEU A 485 16.64 1.50 -24.45
CA LEU A 485 15.46 0.64 -24.67
C LEU A 485 15.88 -0.72 -25.28
N GLU A 486 15.62 -1.81 -24.56
CA GLU A 486 15.38 -3.23 -24.98
C GLU A 486 13.93 -3.44 -25.51
N ASP A 487 13.64 -4.25 -26.54
CA ASP A 487 12.33 -4.94 -26.67
C ASP A 487 11.07 -4.04 -26.89
N ILE A 488 10.98 -3.16 -27.91
CA ILE A 488 9.87 -2.14 -27.94
C ILE A 488 9.02 -2.02 -29.22
N ASP A 489 7.70 -2.03 -29.02
CA ASP A 489 6.66 -1.77 -30.03
C ASP A 489 6.10 -0.33 -29.95
N PHE A 490 6.17 0.44 -31.05
CA PHE A 490 5.62 1.80 -31.14
C PHE A 490 4.48 1.94 -32.16
N ARG A 491 3.25 2.17 -31.68
CA ARG A 491 2.04 2.33 -32.50
C ARG A 491 1.37 3.70 -32.44
N ASP A 492 0.95 4.21 -33.61
CA ASP A 492 0.10 5.42 -33.76
C ASP A 492 0.72 6.68 -33.10
N ASN A 493 2.06 6.79 -33.12
CA ASN A 493 2.75 7.48 -32.05
C ASN A 493 3.07 8.94 -32.34
N TYR A 494 3.00 9.79 -31.30
CA TYR A 494 2.82 11.24 -31.43
C TYR A 494 4.03 12.14 -31.02
N LYS A 495 5.23 11.61 -30.65
CA LYS A 495 6.64 12.14 -30.91
C LYS A 495 7.67 11.58 -29.91
N TYR A 496 8.81 11.01 -30.30
CA TYR A 496 9.92 10.72 -29.36
C TYR A 496 11.26 11.34 -29.80
N VAL A 497 12.11 11.64 -28.81
CA VAL A 497 13.54 11.91 -29.01
C VAL A 497 14.26 10.75 -28.33
N LEU A 498 15.00 9.92 -29.07
CA LEU A 498 15.58 8.68 -28.56
C LEU A 498 17.11 8.70 -28.68
N THR A 499 17.79 7.97 -27.78
CA THR A 499 19.23 8.12 -27.59
C THR A 499 20.01 6.85 -27.91
N PHE A 500 19.65 5.70 -27.31
CA PHE A 500 20.13 4.35 -27.62
C PHE A 500 18.93 3.40 -27.63
N LEU A 501 18.84 2.52 -28.63
CA LEU A 501 17.75 1.56 -28.86
C LEU A 501 18.34 0.27 -29.47
N GLU A 502 17.81 -0.88 -29.08
CA GLU A 502 18.08 -2.24 -29.59
C GLU A 502 16.71 -2.94 -29.78
N ASP A 503 16.54 -3.74 -30.83
CA ASP A 503 15.29 -4.46 -31.25
C ASP A 503 13.97 -3.66 -31.10
N ILE A 504 13.61 -2.85 -32.12
CA ILE A 504 12.41 -1.97 -32.05
C ILE A 504 11.57 -1.92 -33.33
N ASP A 505 10.25 -1.94 -33.13
CA ASP A 505 9.21 -1.94 -34.18
C ASP A 505 8.47 -0.59 -34.26
N PHE A 506 8.68 0.18 -35.34
CA PHE A 506 8.06 1.51 -35.52
C PHE A 506 6.90 1.52 -36.53
N TRP A 507 5.66 1.45 -36.03
CA TRP A 507 4.42 1.48 -36.82
C TRP A 507 3.70 2.84 -36.79
N ASP A 508 3.37 3.40 -37.97
CA ASP A 508 2.49 4.57 -38.14
C ASP A 508 3.01 5.85 -37.41
N ASN A 509 4.29 6.20 -37.61
CA ASN A 509 5.00 7.19 -36.82
C ASN A 509 5.20 8.56 -37.48
N TYR A 510 4.51 9.57 -36.95
CA TYR A 510 4.33 10.81 -37.69
C TYR A 510 5.48 11.85 -37.60
N LYS A 511 6.44 11.70 -36.65
CA LYS A 511 7.50 12.68 -36.29
C LYS A 511 8.45 12.26 -35.13
N TYR A 512 9.77 12.23 -35.30
CA TYR A 512 10.79 11.77 -34.31
C TYR A 512 12.21 12.37 -34.58
N VAL A 513 13.16 12.19 -33.63
CA VAL A 513 14.63 12.42 -33.76
C VAL A 513 15.38 11.33 -32.97
N LEU A 514 16.33 10.58 -33.57
CA LEU A 514 17.06 9.49 -32.88
C LEU A 514 18.59 9.63 -33.03
N THR A 515 19.35 9.00 -32.13
CA THR A 515 20.82 9.21 -32.01
C THR A 515 21.65 7.97 -32.33
N PHE A 516 21.45 6.85 -31.63
CA PHE A 516 22.06 5.53 -31.87
C PHE A 516 20.96 4.47 -31.86
N LEU A 517 20.97 3.55 -32.81
CA LEU A 517 19.99 2.47 -33.01
C LEU A 517 20.69 1.20 -33.52
N GLU A 518 20.23 0.03 -33.09
CA GLU A 518 20.62 -1.32 -33.52
C GLU A 518 19.33 -2.16 -33.75
N ASP A 519 19.27 -2.97 -34.81
CA ASP A 519 18.24 -4.00 -35.07
C ASP A 519 16.76 -3.52 -35.23
N ILE A 520 16.48 -2.51 -36.07
CA ILE A 520 15.19 -1.76 -36.07
C ILE A 520 14.33 -1.88 -37.35
N ASP A 521 13.01 -2.02 -37.18
CA ASP A 521 12.00 -2.06 -38.24
C ASP A 521 11.17 -0.76 -38.34
N PHE A 522 11.03 -0.17 -39.54
CA PHE A 522 10.25 1.07 -39.76
C PHE A 522 9.15 0.94 -40.84
N ARG A 523 7.88 0.88 -40.42
CA ARG A 523 6.71 0.81 -41.32
C ARG A 523 5.87 2.10 -41.40
N ASP A 524 5.61 2.56 -42.63
CA ASP A 524 4.69 3.67 -42.97
C ASP A 524 5.08 5.07 -42.43
N ASN A 525 6.38 5.34 -42.22
CA ASN A 525 6.77 6.43 -41.31
C ASN A 525 6.94 7.84 -41.89
N TYR A 526 6.42 8.79 -41.11
CA TYR A 526 6.06 10.11 -41.60
C TYR A 526 7.08 11.22 -41.32
N LYS A 527 7.99 11.13 -40.34
CA LYS A 527 9.26 11.93 -40.29
C LYS A 527 10.23 11.47 -39.18
N TYR A 528 11.47 11.10 -39.49
CA TYR A 528 12.58 11.03 -38.50
C TYR A 528 13.82 11.82 -38.95
N VAL A 529 14.69 12.21 -38.01
CA VAL A 529 16.08 12.68 -38.26
C VAL A 529 16.98 11.77 -37.44
N LEU A 530 17.92 11.06 -38.09
CA LEU A 530 18.72 9.99 -37.47
C LEU A 530 20.22 10.30 -37.56
N THR A 531 21.02 9.77 -36.63
CA THR A 531 22.43 10.17 -36.47
C THR A 531 23.42 9.02 -36.68
N PHE A 532 23.26 7.89 -35.98
CA PHE A 532 23.99 6.63 -36.15
C PHE A 532 22.99 5.48 -36.10
N LEU A 533 23.10 4.52 -37.02
CA LEU A 533 22.22 3.35 -37.18
C LEU A 533 23.05 2.13 -37.63
N GLU A 534 22.71 0.95 -37.13
CA GLU A 534 23.27 -0.38 -37.46
C GLU A 534 22.08 -1.36 -37.58
N ASP A 535 22.10 -2.32 -38.52
CA ASP A 535 21.06 -3.34 -38.77
C ASP A 535 19.61 -2.79 -38.83
N ILE A 536 19.20 -2.13 -39.93
CA ILE A 536 17.86 -1.50 -40.01
C ILE A 536 17.10 -1.80 -41.30
N GLU A 537 15.81 -2.18 -41.15
CA GLU A 537 14.86 -2.20 -42.27
C GLU A 537 13.91 -1.00 -42.28
N PHE A 538 13.79 -0.39 -43.46
CA PHE A 538 12.79 0.62 -43.76
C PHE A 538 11.78 0.12 -44.80
N ARG A 539 10.49 0.36 -44.57
CA ARG A 539 9.42 0.09 -45.54
C ARG A 539 8.35 1.20 -45.69
N ASP A 540 7.96 1.47 -46.94
CA ASP A 540 6.91 2.42 -47.35
C ASP A 540 7.17 3.90 -46.94
N ASN A 541 8.42 4.29 -46.68
CA ASN A 541 8.69 5.49 -45.90
C ASN A 541 8.49 6.86 -46.56
N TYR A 542 8.08 7.82 -45.74
CA TYR A 542 7.60 9.10 -46.21
C TYR A 542 8.60 10.27 -46.11
N LYS A 543 9.39 10.53 -45.03
CA LYS A 543 10.18 11.80 -44.93
C LYS A 543 11.43 11.77 -43.99
N TYR A 544 12.61 11.34 -44.44
CA TYR A 544 13.80 11.16 -43.55
C TYR A 544 15.00 12.11 -43.85
N VAL A 545 16.00 12.19 -42.94
CA VAL A 545 17.34 12.81 -43.07
C VAL A 545 18.30 12.04 -42.14
N LEU A 546 19.39 11.46 -42.65
CA LEU A 546 20.30 10.58 -41.89
C LEU A 546 21.77 11.02 -42.00
N THR A 547 22.62 10.59 -41.06
CA THR A 547 24.00 11.10 -40.94
C THR A 547 25.08 10.01 -41.10
N PHE A 548 25.05 8.94 -40.31
CA PHE A 548 25.90 7.73 -40.41
C PHE A 548 25.01 6.50 -40.32
N LEU A 549 25.24 5.50 -41.19
CA LEU A 549 24.49 4.24 -41.31
C LEU A 549 25.45 3.10 -41.69
N GLU A 550 25.21 1.90 -41.14
CA GLU A 550 25.88 0.62 -41.40
C GLU A 550 24.77 -0.47 -41.51
N ASP A 551 24.90 -1.46 -42.39
CA ASP A 551 23.96 -2.58 -42.61
C ASP A 551 22.47 -2.18 -42.72
N ILE A 552 22.04 -1.56 -43.84
CA ILE A 552 20.65 -1.04 -43.97
C ILE A 552 19.91 -1.46 -45.24
N ASP A 553 18.67 -1.91 -45.04
CA ASP A 553 17.76 -2.33 -46.09
C ASP A 553 16.61 -1.30 -46.30
N PHE A 554 16.46 -0.78 -47.52
CA PHE A 554 15.47 0.25 -47.84
C PHE A 554 14.49 -0.18 -48.94
N ARG A 555 13.24 -0.56 -48.61
CA ARG A 555 12.16 -0.77 -49.60
C ARG A 555 11.09 0.31 -49.75
N ASP A 556 10.80 0.72 -50.99
CA ASP A 556 9.75 1.69 -51.36
C ASP A 556 9.91 3.10 -50.73
N ASN A 557 11.05 3.36 -50.06
CA ASN A 557 11.17 4.38 -49.02
C ASN A 557 11.30 5.84 -49.45
N TYR A 558 11.06 6.15 -50.73
CA TYR A 558 10.31 7.37 -50.97
C TYR A 558 11.12 8.69 -51.00
N LYS A 559 11.78 9.13 -49.90
CA LYS A 559 12.38 10.49 -49.65
C LYS A 559 13.41 10.58 -48.48
N TYR A 560 14.70 10.86 -48.78
CA TYR A 560 15.79 11.12 -47.82
C TYR A 560 16.80 12.20 -48.28
N VAL A 561 17.71 12.57 -47.36
CA VAL A 561 19.06 13.16 -47.58
C VAL A 561 20.02 12.43 -46.63
N LEU A 562 21.15 11.89 -47.13
CA LEU A 562 22.10 11.07 -46.36
C LEU A 562 23.54 11.62 -46.47
N THR A 563 24.41 11.29 -45.50
CA THR A 563 25.74 11.93 -45.38
C THR A 563 26.92 10.96 -45.40
N PHE A 564 26.89 9.87 -44.65
CA PHE A 564 27.87 8.77 -44.64
C PHE A 564 27.11 7.45 -44.51
N LEU A 565 27.44 6.46 -45.32
CA LEU A 565 26.78 5.15 -45.44
C LEU A 565 27.83 4.07 -45.76
N GLU A 566 27.68 2.89 -45.17
CA GLU A 566 28.47 1.65 -45.37
C GLU A 566 27.45 0.47 -45.42
N ASP A 567 27.66 -0.53 -46.27
CA ASP A 567 26.82 -1.74 -46.45
C ASP A 567 25.28 -1.48 -46.59
N ILE A 568 24.81 -0.98 -47.75
CA ILE A 568 23.38 -0.57 -47.91
C ILE A 568 22.68 -1.03 -49.20
N ASP A 569 21.42 -1.43 -49.05
CA ASP A 569 20.57 -1.99 -50.10
C ASP A 569 19.28 -1.16 -50.37
N PHE A 570 19.05 -0.64 -51.61
CA PHE A 570 18.02 0.41 -51.86
C PHE A 570 16.85 0.09 -52.83
N ARG A 571 15.83 -0.69 -52.46
CA ARG A 571 14.71 -1.09 -53.36
C ARG A 571 13.77 -0.01 -53.85
N ASP A 572 13.50 -0.03 -55.17
CA ASP A 572 12.40 0.72 -55.83
C ASP A 572 12.44 2.23 -55.55
N ASN A 573 13.63 2.77 -55.30
CA ASN A 573 13.71 3.78 -54.26
C ASN A 573 13.60 5.25 -54.71
N TYR A 574 12.86 5.98 -53.88
CA TYR A 574 12.05 7.10 -54.32
C TYR A 574 12.89 8.34 -54.70
N LYS A 575 13.68 8.88 -53.75
CA LYS A 575 14.34 10.21 -53.80
C LYS A 575 15.43 10.38 -52.72
N TYR A 576 16.69 10.50 -53.14
CA TYR A 576 17.88 10.73 -52.30
C TYR A 576 18.77 11.89 -52.77
N VAL A 577 19.55 12.46 -51.86
CA VAL A 577 20.76 13.27 -52.11
C VAL A 577 21.82 12.73 -51.15
N LEU A 578 22.97 12.30 -51.67
CA LEU A 578 23.95 11.51 -50.92
C LEU A 578 25.33 12.19 -50.85
N THR A 579 25.86 12.14 -49.64
CA THR A 579 27.17 12.54 -49.11
C THR A 579 28.39 11.80 -49.68
N PHE A 580 28.85 10.86 -48.86
CA PHE A 580 29.88 9.83 -49.00
C PHE A 580 29.20 8.47 -48.82
N LEU A 581 29.56 7.47 -49.62
CA LEU A 581 29.02 6.11 -49.60
C LEU A 581 30.16 5.11 -49.86
N GLU A 582 30.13 3.96 -49.20
CA GLU A 582 31.03 2.79 -49.32
C GLU A 582 30.13 1.53 -49.34
N ASP A 583 30.46 0.49 -50.10
CA ASP A 583 29.73 -0.79 -50.23
C ASP A 583 28.19 -0.65 -50.39
N ILE A 584 27.70 -0.22 -51.56
CA ILE A 584 26.25 -0.01 -51.79
C ILE A 584 25.69 -0.69 -53.04
N ASP A 585 24.54 -1.36 -52.88
CA ASP A 585 23.93 -2.17 -53.94
C ASP A 585 22.74 -1.46 -54.62
N PHE A 586 22.74 -1.46 -55.97
CA PHE A 586 22.02 -0.49 -56.83
C PHE A 586 21.27 -0.77 -58.28
N ARG A 587 20.29 -1.68 -58.63
CA ARG A 587 18.90 -1.71 -59.41
C ARG A 587 17.86 -0.52 -59.67
N ASP A 588 16.66 -0.80 -60.23
CA ASP A 588 15.29 -0.16 -60.22
C ASP A 588 15.05 1.22 -59.52
N ASN A 589 15.81 2.27 -59.83
CA ASN A 589 15.81 3.45 -58.95
C ASN A 589 15.62 4.82 -59.58
N TYR A 590 15.21 5.78 -58.73
CA TYR A 590 14.35 6.85 -59.22
C TYR A 590 14.78 8.29 -58.89
N LYS A 591 15.43 8.65 -57.77
CA LYS A 591 16.13 9.97 -57.64
C LYS A 591 17.35 9.97 -56.71
N TYR A 592 18.34 10.75 -57.13
CA TYR A 592 19.78 10.81 -56.83
C TYR A 592 20.27 12.25 -56.99
N VAL A 593 21.30 12.62 -56.23
CA VAL A 593 22.45 13.49 -56.59
C VAL A 593 23.54 12.98 -55.66
N LEU A 594 24.68 12.53 -56.17
CA LEU A 594 25.73 11.86 -55.38
C LEU A 594 27.06 12.62 -55.51
N THR A 595 27.88 12.61 -54.46
CA THR A 595 29.05 13.52 -54.38
C THR A 595 30.39 12.78 -54.31
N PHE A 596 30.54 11.82 -53.40
CA PHE A 596 31.69 10.92 -53.27
C PHE A 596 31.18 9.50 -53.04
N LEU A 597 31.75 8.50 -53.70
CA LEU A 597 31.34 7.09 -53.70
C LEU A 597 32.56 6.17 -53.93
N GLU A 598 32.60 5.04 -53.23
CA GLU A 598 33.59 3.95 -53.30
C GLU A 598 32.83 2.61 -53.25
N ASP A 599 33.25 1.58 -53.99
CA ASP A 599 32.66 0.22 -54.04
C ASP A 599 31.12 0.15 -54.21
N ILE A 600 30.60 0.38 -55.44
CA ILE A 600 29.14 0.48 -55.64
C ILE A 600 28.58 -0.21 -56.90
N ASP A 601 27.51 -1.00 -56.75
CA ASP A 601 27.02 -1.94 -57.78
C ASP A 601 25.66 -1.52 -58.39
N PHE A 602 25.61 -0.83 -59.55
CA PHE A 602 24.35 -0.20 -59.99
C PHE A 602 23.62 -0.83 -61.23
N ARG A 603 22.37 -1.30 -61.11
CA ARG A 603 21.40 -1.83 -62.11
C ARG A 603 20.14 -0.94 -62.37
N ASP A 604 19.38 -1.14 -63.45
CA ASP A 604 18.08 -0.51 -63.85
C ASP A 604 17.73 0.98 -63.48
N ILE A 605 18.18 1.96 -64.27
CA ILE A 605 18.39 3.36 -63.78
C ILE A 605 17.68 4.52 -64.51
N TYR A 606 17.30 5.61 -63.81
CA TYR A 606 16.49 6.71 -64.40
C TYR A 606 16.97 8.20 -64.53
N LYS A 607 17.66 8.93 -63.62
CA LYS A 607 17.63 10.45 -63.66
C LYS A 607 18.77 11.28 -62.94
N TYR A 608 20.05 10.88 -62.89
CA TYR A 608 21.08 11.43 -61.94
C TYR A 608 21.95 12.65 -62.34
N VAL A 609 22.72 13.15 -61.34
CA VAL A 609 23.99 13.94 -61.45
C VAL A 609 24.99 13.45 -60.39
N LEU A 610 26.24 13.16 -60.77
CA LEU A 610 27.30 12.61 -59.90
C LEU A 610 28.61 13.41 -59.99
N THR A 611 29.47 13.36 -58.97
CA THR A 611 30.63 14.28 -58.85
C THR A 611 32.01 13.59 -58.81
N PHE A 612 32.27 12.71 -57.83
CA PHE A 612 33.49 11.88 -57.68
C PHE A 612 33.08 10.43 -57.41
N LEU A 613 33.81 9.46 -57.97
CA LEU A 613 33.59 8.00 -57.89
C LEU A 613 34.93 7.25 -58.00
N GLU A 614 35.04 6.13 -57.30
CA GLU A 614 36.15 5.14 -57.29
C GLU A 614 35.52 3.73 -57.18
N ASP A 615 36.05 2.71 -57.86
CA ASP A 615 35.60 1.29 -57.85
C ASP A 615 34.09 1.05 -58.06
N ILE A 616 33.58 1.24 -59.29
CA ILE A 616 32.11 1.24 -59.50
C ILE A 616 31.57 0.46 -60.72
N ASP A 617 30.55 -0.38 -60.49
CA ASP A 617 29.93 -1.27 -61.48
C ASP A 617 28.56 -0.76 -62.00
N PHE A 618 28.23 -1.05 -63.27
CA PHE A 618 27.03 -0.50 -63.92
C PHE A 618 26.32 -1.37 -64.93
N ARG A 619 24.98 -1.34 -64.88
CA ARG A 619 24.13 -2.17 -65.71
C ARG A 619 22.76 -1.55 -66.03
N ASP A 620 22.32 -1.61 -67.28
CA ASP A 620 20.98 -1.19 -67.70
C ASP A 620 20.69 0.32 -67.44
N ASN A 621 21.55 1.14 -68.06
CA ASN A 621 21.76 2.56 -67.83
C ASN A 621 21.18 3.43 -68.96
N TYR A 622 20.83 4.72 -68.75
CA TYR A 622 20.05 5.47 -69.73
C TYR A 622 20.03 7.02 -69.91
N LYS A 623 20.26 7.97 -68.96
CA LYS A 623 19.55 9.30 -68.99
C LYS A 623 20.27 10.64 -68.48
N TYR A 624 21.61 10.84 -68.38
CA TYR A 624 22.24 11.70 -67.28
C TYR A 624 23.75 12.20 -67.39
N VAL A 625 24.47 12.59 -66.29
CA VAL A 625 25.75 13.44 -66.27
C VAL A 625 26.77 13.18 -65.11
N LEU A 626 28.11 13.14 -65.35
CA LEU A 626 29.19 13.04 -64.32
C LEU A 626 30.43 13.97 -64.52
N THR A 627 31.30 14.02 -63.50
CA THR A 627 32.39 15.00 -63.39
C THR A 627 33.81 14.42 -63.23
N PHE A 628 34.06 13.52 -62.28
CA PHE A 628 35.34 12.81 -62.04
C PHE A 628 35.08 11.35 -61.69
N LEU A 629 35.81 10.41 -62.28
CA LEU A 629 35.66 8.96 -62.17
C LEU A 629 37.03 8.27 -62.25
N GLU A 630 37.26 7.25 -61.43
CA GLU A 630 38.44 6.36 -61.35
C GLU A 630 37.92 4.91 -61.17
N ASP A 631 38.57 3.90 -61.76
CA ASP A 631 38.22 2.45 -61.71
C ASP A 631 36.72 2.11 -61.93
N ILE A 632 36.23 2.15 -63.19
CA ILE A 632 34.79 2.01 -63.48
C ILE A 632 34.40 1.06 -64.63
N ASP A 633 33.43 0.18 -64.38
CA ASP A 633 32.90 -0.83 -65.33
C ASP A 633 31.46 -0.50 -65.83
N PHE A 634 31.29 -0.30 -67.15
CA PHE A 634 29.99 0.12 -67.72
C PHE A 634 29.32 -0.88 -68.67
N ARG A 635 28.07 -1.32 -68.39
CA ARG A 635 27.28 -2.24 -69.25
C ARG A 635 25.84 -1.82 -69.64
N ASP A 636 25.41 -1.99 -70.90
CA ASP A 636 24.00 -1.91 -71.40
C ASP A 636 23.26 -0.56 -71.17
N ILE A 637 23.30 0.37 -72.14
CA ILE A 637 23.37 1.82 -71.79
C ILE A 637 22.65 2.77 -72.78
N TYR A 638 22.33 4.05 -72.41
CA TYR A 638 21.60 4.97 -73.32
C TYR A 638 21.91 6.50 -73.47
N LYS A 639 22.21 7.37 -72.47
CA LYS A 639 22.40 8.87 -72.67
C LYS A 639 23.34 9.57 -71.62
N TYR A 640 24.38 10.34 -72.04
CA TYR A 640 25.46 10.88 -71.15
C TYR A 640 26.09 12.25 -71.50
N VAL A 641 26.73 12.84 -70.47
CA VAL A 641 27.88 13.78 -70.53
C VAL A 641 28.88 13.43 -69.41
N LEU A 642 30.20 13.40 -69.67
CA LEU A 642 31.28 13.21 -68.69
C LEU A 642 32.37 14.29 -68.84
N THR A 643 33.14 14.57 -67.77
CA THR A 643 33.98 15.79 -67.70
C THR A 643 35.49 15.57 -67.45
N PHE A 644 35.86 14.51 -66.72
CA PHE A 644 37.20 13.92 -66.51
C PHE A 644 37.00 12.42 -66.17
N LEU A 645 37.90 11.51 -66.56
CA LEU A 645 37.89 10.04 -66.31
C LEU A 645 39.32 9.45 -66.31
N GLU A 646 39.58 8.44 -65.47
CA GLU A 646 40.80 7.62 -65.36
C GLU A 646 40.39 6.14 -65.14
N ASP A 647 41.14 5.16 -65.66
CA ASP A 647 40.91 3.69 -65.53
C ASP A 647 39.44 3.21 -65.72
N ILE A 648 38.95 3.15 -66.98
CA ILE A 648 37.52 2.83 -67.24
C ILE A 648 37.30 1.79 -68.34
N ASP A 649 36.42 0.81 -68.08
CA ASP A 649 35.98 -0.19 -69.06
C ASP A 649 34.49 0.02 -69.47
N PHE A 650 34.17 -0.18 -70.75
CA PHE A 650 32.87 0.17 -71.32
C PHE A 650 32.27 -0.91 -72.24
N ARG A 651 30.95 -1.16 -72.18
CA ARG A 651 30.22 -2.20 -72.95
C ARG A 651 28.72 -1.89 -73.26
N ASP A 652 28.27 -2.02 -74.51
CA ASP A 652 26.84 -2.05 -74.97
C ASP A 652 25.98 -0.77 -74.79
N ILE A 653 25.97 0.23 -75.69
CA ILE A 653 25.57 1.63 -75.37
C ILE A 653 24.61 2.33 -76.42
N TYR A 654 23.94 3.48 -76.12
CA TYR A 654 23.30 4.36 -77.16
C TYR A 654 23.71 5.87 -77.31
N LYS A 655 24.26 6.65 -76.34
CA LYS A 655 24.61 8.09 -76.61
C LYS A 655 25.49 8.80 -75.55
N TYR A 656 26.70 9.30 -75.87
CA TYR A 656 27.47 10.20 -74.95
C TYR A 656 28.16 11.46 -75.54
N VAL A 657 28.73 12.30 -74.66
CA VAL A 657 29.78 13.31 -74.92
C VAL A 657 30.77 13.25 -73.75
N LEU A 658 32.07 13.05 -73.97
CA LEU A 658 33.09 13.06 -72.89
C LEU A 658 34.18 14.10 -73.21
N THR A 659 34.80 14.62 -72.16
CA THR A 659 35.96 15.50 -72.21
C THR A 659 36.98 14.99 -71.19
N PHE A 660 38.28 15.01 -71.53
CA PHE A 660 39.40 14.57 -70.66
C PHE A 660 39.29 13.11 -70.18
N LEU A 661 40.10 12.24 -70.77
CA LEU A 661 40.11 10.80 -70.51
C LEU A 661 41.57 10.30 -70.50
N GLU A 662 41.90 9.42 -69.55
CA GLU A 662 43.18 8.72 -69.37
C GLU A 662 42.86 7.24 -69.09
N ASP A 663 43.67 6.28 -69.57
CA ASP A 663 43.52 4.82 -69.39
C ASP A 663 42.09 4.25 -69.60
N ILE A 664 41.58 4.22 -70.85
CA ILE A 664 40.18 3.79 -71.13
C ILE A 664 40.01 2.69 -72.18
N ASP A 665 39.24 1.68 -71.80
CA ASP A 665 38.84 0.53 -72.60
C ASP A 665 37.38 0.66 -73.13
N PHE A 666 37.15 0.51 -74.45
CA PHE A 666 35.81 0.65 -75.03
C PHE A 666 35.21 -0.62 -75.69
N ARG A 667 33.87 -0.78 -75.58
CA ARG A 667 32.97 -1.78 -76.22
C ARG A 667 31.47 -1.32 -76.18
N ASP A 668 30.59 -1.94 -77.00
CA ASP A 668 29.14 -1.86 -77.49
C ASP A 668 28.10 -0.62 -77.83
N ILE A 669 28.34 0.74 -78.02
CA ILE A 669 27.35 1.83 -78.52
C ILE A 669 26.58 1.77 -79.88
N TYR A 670 25.65 2.72 -80.03
CA TYR A 670 25.34 3.49 -81.25
C TYR A 670 25.51 5.07 -81.14
N LYS A 671 26.67 5.73 -81.42
CA LYS A 671 27.04 7.19 -81.68
C LYS A 671 27.38 8.26 -80.56
N TYR A 672 28.51 9.01 -80.72
CA TYR A 672 28.98 10.09 -79.79
C TYR A 672 29.81 11.28 -80.38
N VAL A 673 30.48 12.09 -79.51
CA VAL A 673 31.56 13.10 -79.76
C VAL A 673 32.55 13.11 -78.56
N LEU A 674 33.85 13.40 -78.75
CA LEU A 674 34.90 13.48 -77.69
C LEU A 674 35.93 14.62 -77.86
N THR A 675 36.58 15.01 -76.77
CA THR A 675 37.72 15.96 -76.74
C THR A 675 38.76 15.62 -75.66
N LEU A 676 40.05 15.62 -76.01
CA LEU A 676 41.24 15.45 -75.13
C LEU A 676 41.30 14.08 -74.47
N LEU A 677 42.15 13.19 -75.00
CA LEU A 677 42.29 11.78 -74.61
C LEU A 677 43.77 11.37 -74.62
N GLU A 678 44.17 10.54 -73.66
CA GLU A 678 45.50 9.94 -73.44
C GLU A 678 45.30 8.45 -73.08
N ASP A 679 46.20 7.55 -73.49
CA ASP A 679 46.17 6.09 -73.21
C ASP A 679 44.79 5.42 -73.36
N ILE A 680 44.26 5.33 -74.58
CA ILE A 680 42.93 4.72 -74.80
C ILE A 680 43.00 3.50 -75.71
N ASP A 681 42.45 2.37 -75.27
CA ASP A 681 42.24 1.18 -76.10
C ASP A 681 40.77 1.09 -76.50
N PHE A 682 40.45 1.94 -77.45
CA PHE A 682 39.15 2.15 -78.02
C PHE A 682 38.68 0.94 -78.84
N ARG A 683 38.37 -0.19 -78.19
CA ARG A 683 37.75 -1.26 -78.95
C ARG A 683 36.40 -0.76 -79.47
N ASP A 684 36.22 -0.97 -80.75
CA ASP A 684 34.91 -1.11 -81.34
C ASP A 684 33.93 0.12 -81.35
N ILE A 685 34.23 1.42 -81.01
CA ILE A 685 33.92 2.69 -81.81
C ILE A 685 33.00 3.88 -81.30
N TYR A 686 32.26 4.79 -82.01
CA TYR A 686 31.61 4.87 -83.37
C TYR A 686 31.97 6.07 -84.29
N LYS A 687 31.10 6.31 -85.28
CA LYS A 687 30.62 7.60 -85.81
C LYS A 687 30.61 8.66 -84.71
N TYR A 688 31.60 9.54 -84.77
CA TYR A 688 31.69 10.77 -83.99
C TYR A 688 32.49 11.86 -84.73
N VAL A 689 32.95 12.86 -83.96
CA VAL A 689 34.24 13.56 -84.12
C VAL A 689 35.10 13.34 -82.85
N LEU A 690 36.41 13.09 -82.97
CA LEU A 690 37.37 13.31 -81.86
C LEU A 690 38.20 14.58 -82.12
N THR A 691 38.77 15.10 -81.05
CA THR A 691 39.53 16.35 -81.04
C THR A 691 40.61 16.29 -79.97
N PHE A 692 41.89 16.28 -80.35
CA PHE A 692 43.09 16.05 -79.51
C PHE A 692 43.15 14.65 -78.87
N LEU A 693 44.15 13.86 -79.28
CA LEU A 693 44.44 12.47 -78.89
C LEU A 693 45.95 12.25 -78.80
N GLU A 694 46.39 11.48 -77.81
CA GLU A 694 47.77 11.02 -77.55
C GLU A 694 47.70 9.53 -77.11
N ASP A 695 48.66 8.69 -77.52
CA ASP A 695 48.78 7.25 -77.19
C ASP A 695 47.47 6.42 -77.29
N ILE A 696 47.01 6.11 -78.51
CA ILE A 696 45.68 5.46 -78.68
C ILE A 696 45.70 4.18 -79.53
N ASP A 697 45.31 3.05 -78.95
CA ASP A 697 44.93 1.81 -79.65
C ASP A 697 43.41 1.57 -79.55
N PHE A 698 42.90 0.52 -80.19
CA PHE A 698 41.65 0.75 -80.91
C PHE A 698 41.02 -0.56 -81.46
N ARG A 699 40.87 -1.68 -80.73
CA ARG A 699 40.50 -2.94 -81.46
C ARG A 699 39.16 -2.93 -82.26
N ASP A 700 39.27 -3.22 -83.56
CA ASP A 700 38.18 -3.18 -84.54
C ASP A 700 37.51 -1.80 -84.61
N ASN A 701 38.15 -0.71 -84.13
CA ASN A 701 37.92 0.70 -84.48
C ASN A 701 36.48 1.24 -84.26
N TYR A 702 35.96 2.19 -85.08
CA TYR A 702 34.66 2.15 -85.88
C TYR A 702 34.05 3.62 -86.19
N LYS A 703 34.81 4.58 -86.79
CA LYS A 703 34.51 5.70 -87.79
C LYS A 703 34.55 7.22 -87.44
N TYR A 704 35.40 8.02 -88.13
CA TYR A 704 35.77 9.40 -87.70
C TYR A 704 35.46 10.58 -88.63
N VAL A 705 35.47 11.78 -88.06
CA VAL A 705 36.51 12.75 -88.44
C VAL A 705 37.40 12.95 -87.21
N LEU A 706 38.72 13.02 -87.37
CA LEU A 706 39.68 13.28 -86.30
C LEU A 706 40.40 14.61 -86.52
N THR A 707 40.78 15.25 -85.43
CA THR A 707 41.40 16.59 -85.43
C THR A 707 42.46 16.64 -84.32
N PHE A 708 43.74 16.73 -84.69
CA PHE A 708 44.92 16.66 -83.80
C PHE A 708 45.08 15.31 -83.10
N LEU A 709 46.14 14.58 -83.48
CA LEU A 709 46.48 13.22 -83.09
C LEU A 709 48.00 13.10 -82.97
N GLU A 710 48.49 12.39 -81.96
CA GLU A 710 49.89 12.06 -81.67
C GLU A 710 49.94 10.57 -81.21
N ASP A 711 50.96 9.80 -81.62
CA ASP A 711 51.19 8.37 -81.31
C ASP A 711 49.94 7.44 -81.33
N ILE A 712 49.53 6.94 -82.51
CA ILE A 712 48.25 6.19 -82.61
C ILE A 712 48.30 4.84 -83.35
N ASP A 713 47.88 3.78 -82.64
CA ASP A 713 47.95 2.37 -83.01
C ASP A 713 46.63 1.71 -83.44
N PHE A 714 45.47 2.32 -83.25
CA PHE A 714 44.41 2.21 -84.27
C PHE A 714 43.77 0.82 -84.65
N ARG A 715 43.89 -0.34 -83.95
CA ARG A 715 43.53 -1.74 -84.43
C ARG A 715 42.33 -1.95 -85.40
N ASP A 716 42.61 -2.48 -86.59
CA ASP A 716 41.72 -2.57 -87.76
C ASP A 716 40.94 -1.26 -88.09
N ILE A 717 41.30 -0.04 -87.61
CA ILE A 717 40.79 1.23 -88.12
C ILE A 717 39.53 1.61 -87.55
N TYR A 718 38.54 0.86 -87.97
CA TYR A 718 37.21 1.30 -87.94
C TYR A 718 36.88 2.58 -88.80
N LYS A 719 37.83 3.18 -89.53
CA LYS A 719 37.75 4.28 -90.54
C LYS A 719 38.10 5.71 -90.16
N TYR A 720 39.26 6.12 -90.68
CA TYR A 720 39.78 7.46 -90.61
C TYR A 720 39.24 8.46 -91.64
N VAL A 721 39.16 9.72 -91.20
CA VAL A 721 39.09 10.96 -91.99
C VAL A 721 39.83 12.01 -91.15
N LEU A 722 40.95 12.56 -91.62
CA LEU A 722 41.99 13.14 -90.75
C LEU A 722 42.32 14.59 -91.08
N THR A 723 42.69 15.40 -90.09
CA THR A 723 42.97 16.85 -90.26
C THR A 723 44.39 17.27 -89.86
N PHE A 724 44.96 16.69 -88.79
CA PHE A 724 46.32 16.90 -88.29
C PHE A 724 46.77 15.63 -87.58
N LEU A 725 48.03 15.23 -87.75
CA LEU A 725 48.61 13.93 -87.37
C LEU A 725 50.11 14.11 -87.09
N GLU A 726 50.57 13.55 -85.98
CA GLU A 726 51.98 13.29 -85.65
C GLU A 726 52.10 11.76 -85.42
N ASP A 727 53.10 11.12 -86.03
CA ASP A 727 53.39 9.68 -86.02
C ASP A 727 52.26 8.69 -86.52
N ILE A 728 51.61 8.96 -87.69
CA ILE A 728 50.45 8.18 -88.26
C ILE A 728 50.37 7.98 -89.83
N ASP A 729 50.51 6.73 -90.31
CA ASP A 729 50.02 6.13 -91.58
C ASP A 729 49.33 4.77 -91.28
N PHE A 730 49.57 3.56 -91.86
CA PHE A 730 48.55 2.45 -91.87
C PHE A 730 48.93 0.91 -92.12
N ARG A 731 48.13 -0.04 -91.58
CA ARG A 731 48.09 -1.55 -91.63
C ARG A 731 46.66 -2.10 -91.71
N ASP A 732 46.29 -2.81 -92.78
CA ASP A 732 44.92 -3.35 -93.03
C ASP A 732 43.86 -2.28 -93.43
N ASN A 733 44.27 -1.06 -93.81
CA ASN A 733 43.34 -0.03 -94.29
C ASN A 733 42.77 -0.29 -95.70
N TYR A 734 41.57 -0.85 -95.78
CA TYR A 734 40.89 -1.01 -97.08
C TYR A 734 40.45 0.32 -97.70
N LYS A 735 40.04 1.35 -96.92
CA LYS A 735 39.46 2.60 -97.50
C LYS A 735 40.11 3.98 -97.41
N TYR A 736 40.71 4.42 -96.29
CA TYR A 736 41.62 5.60 -96.16
C TYR A 736 41.17 6.99 -96.73
N VAL A 737 41.23 8.06 -95.91
CA VAL A 737 40.93 9.46 -96.29
C VAL A 737 41.84 10.48 -95.58
N LEU A 738 43.00 10.79 -96.19
CA LEU A 738 44.10 11.58 -95.58
C LEU A 738 44.09 13.07 -96.03
N THR A 739 44.64 13.97 -95.20
CA THR A 739 44.74 15.42 -95.48
C THR A 739 46.09 16.06 -95.11
N PHE A 740 46.67 15.66 -93.98
CA PHE A 740 47.94 16.11 -93.40
C PHE A 740 48.68 14.87 -92.84
N LEU A 741 50.01 14.95 -92.67
CA LEU A 741 50.85 13.90 -92.09
C LEU A 741 52.24 14.49 -91.71
N GLU A 742 52.69 14.29 -90.47
CA GLU A 742 54.08 14.40 -89.98
C GLU A 742 54.39 12.98 -89.37
N ASP A 743 54.86 12.03 -90.21
CA ASP A 743 55.14 10.54 -90.11
C ASP A 743 54.05 9.44 -89.77
N ILE A 744 54.34 8.22 -89.20
CA ILE A 744 53.67 6.90 -89.59
C ILE A 744 53.31 5.82 -88.48
N ASP A 745 52.06 5.28 -88.24
CA ASP A 745 51.32 4.05 -88.82
C ASP A 745 49.77 3.89 -88.33
N PHE A 746 48.92 2.88 -88.73
CA PHE A 746 47.51 2.54 -88.20
C PHE A 746 46.42 1.56 -88.97
N ARG A 747 45.00 1.59 -89.15
CA ARG A 747 44.14 0.33 -89.66
C ARG A 747 42.62 -0.04 -90.44
N ASP A 748 41.44 0.64 -90.93
CA ASP A 748 39.93 0.11 -91.39
C ASP A 748 38.35 0.80 -91.27
N ILE A 749 37.13 0.30 -90.66
CA ILE A 749 35.47 0.47 -90.61
C ILE A 749 34.24 1.44 -89.88
N TYR A 750 33.36 1.22 -88.72
CA TYR A 750 32.12 1.99 -87.93
C TYR A 750 31.24 1.63 -86.40
N LYS A 751 31.35 1.99 -84.97
CA LYS A 751 30.95 1.46 -83.43
C LYS A 751 30.51 2.08 -81.82
N TYR A 752 31.16 2.09 -80.50
CA TYR A 752 31.06 2.12 -78.79
C TYR A 752 30.61 3.12 -77.31
N ALA A 753 30.24 2.93 -75.83
CA ALA A 753 30.00 3.94 -74.42
C ALA A 753 29.03 4.31 -72.87
N HIS A 754 28.71 3.81 -71.46
CA HIS A 754 28.14 4.33 -69.86
C HIS A 754 26.78 4.20 -68.61
N LYS A 755 26.67 3.91 -67.14
CA LYS A 755 25.93 4.13 -65.56
C LYS A 755 24.43 4.24 -64.55
N VAL A 756 24.12 3.76 -63.14
CA VAL A 756 23.29 4.07 -61.64
C VAL A 756 21.84 3.55 -60.65
N LEU A 757 21.51 2.66 -59.53
CA LEU A 757 20.25 2.51 -58.41
C LEU A 757 19.63 1.36 -57.15
N GLU A 758 19.11 0.03 -57.00
CA GLU A 758 19.06 -1.10 -55.80
C GLU A 758 17.72 -1.77 -55.14
N HIS A 759 17.85 -2.45 -53.92
CA HIS A 759 17.55 -3.85 -53.31
C HIS A 759 16.23 -4.55 -52.76
N PHE A 760 16.09 -4.84 -51.43
CA PHE A 760 15.52 -6.13 -50.85
C PHE A 760 14.11 -6.23 -50.13
N ASP A 761 13.95 -6.55 -48.81
CA ASP A 761 12.74 -7.26 -48.23
C ASP A 761 12.93 -8.32 -47.10
N LEU A 762 12.95 -7.97 -45.78
CA LEU A 762 13.12 -8.91 -44.63
C LEU A 762 12.12 -8.78 -43.44
N LYS A 763 12.30 -7.84 -42.48
CA LYS A 763 11.73 -7.66 -41.10
C LYS A 763 10.34 -8.33 -40.94
N THR A 764 9.22 -7.93 -41.59
CA THR A 764 8.61 -6.58 -41.89
C THR A 764 7.19 -6.69 -42.56
N HIS A 765 6.58 -7.88 -42.68
CA HIS A 765 5.56 -8.17 -43.73
C HIS A 765 4.21 -7.43 -43.66
#